data_AF-A0A6G0WY75-F1
#
_entry.id   AF-A0A6G0WY75-F1
#
_cell.length_a   1.000
_cell.length_b   1.000
_cell.length_c   1.000
_cell.angle_alpha   90.00
_cell.angle_beta   90.00
_cell.angle_gamma   90.00
#
_symmetry.space_group_name_H-M   'P 1'
#
loop_
_entity.id
_entity.type
_entity.pdbx_description
1 polymer ?
#
loop_
_entity_poly.entity_id
_entity_poly.type
_entity_poly.pdbx_seq_one_letter_code
_entity_poly.pdbx_strand_id
1 'polypeptide(L)'
;MLRAVAASLMASWVFSNEWKALPNDTDYIGGDLNSTLRASISDCAEDCAATRHCWLFVWSHRNGGTCFLKERTAAASHVSLPGIRAGELVQTEPPPSLFKRNDVQGNVFATTDVQVHEAGTFPLPTLVFHSMAQAMWANDLPEALVTAKISNGQELFNESLLVHHDLATPFHHVESISECARIAFAYTRVFFTYLRQSQLCILVNSTREKTSSVLNLATREGHPMPAWDNSLPSIFDRASGIATSSLACSSACTADTSCAASLWNAATNNCTLFAPRKALFDDIYAGWIAPPAVIRSPDSVEPYALVRNALSSSDSLFEKQDAAGMSATDCAVRSAQQGQLFFAFDEQTQTCRIAKTQSILAHDDASATSFLYWTPTAPIKLHGALAEDVIPRRQSRHEDVAGCTSACIPSFELCFGSLWLADKKTCYIYLPNVAAANASNHSFLGWIAKTPQSLHVNDEEFPAPSPDHVHVFISAHQDDHELFMSADVMHALANPHAKLVFIYTTAGDADARDGWWEARESGTLAASSTLVELLAEPSFNSRRKTSLARVGRFHVRRTDVGDRLRHYFVRLGEESMFKFALDNATNRVEKPLGNDNHEEEDVYTSLDDVKAVVRAILRDETYGFPSVVVGANEFHGLDAADQGVDHQLHEATGAITASVLETYPLWAQCVHQKYYFGYQRWQAQANIPEPYRSFQRYMWLQLSAAIDARYSKGYPVWMDHIHVLGRQYIAREVLNTTFPCH
;
A
#
# COMPACT_ATOMS: atom_id res chain seq x y z
N MET A 1 -1.40 -51.65 46.75
CA MET A 1 -2.43 -52.07 45.77
C MET A 1 -3.36 -50.87 45.58
N LEU A 2 -3.23 -50.01 44.56
CA LEU A 2 -3.70 -50.13 43.15
C LEU A 2 -5.20 -50.50 43.10
N ARG A 3 -6.15 -49.80 42.46
CA ARG A 3 -6.29 -48.80 41.36
C ARG A 3 -7.63 -48.03 41.56
N ALA A 4 -7.77 -46.72 41.29
CA ALA A 4 -8.12 -46.02 40.01
C ALA A 4 -9.44 -46.53 39.35
N VAL A 5 -10.38 -45.70 38.86
CA VAL A 5 -10.24 -44.60 37.88
C VAL A 5 -11.38 -43.56 38.02
N ALA A 6 -11.04 -42.29 37.79
CA ALA A 6 -11.91 -41.11 37.77
C ALA A 6 -12.52 -40.84 36.37
N ALA A 7 -13.71 -40.25 36.34
CA ALA A 7 -14.40 -39.78 35.14
C ALA A 7 -13.90 -38.38 34.75
N SER A 8 -13.48 -38.19 33.50
CA SER A 8 -13.12 -36.89 32.92
C SER A 8 -14.29 -36.30 32.15
N LEU A 9 -14.59 -35.04 32.46
CA LEU A 9 -15.44 -34.13 31.69
C LEU A 9 -14.80 -33.83 30.33
N MET A 10 -15.50 -34.11 29.23
CA MET A 10 -15.16 -33.52 27.93
C MET A 10 -15.70 -32.09 27.89
N ALA A 11 -14.81 -31.11 27.81
CA ALA A 11 -15.16 -29.76 27.39
C ALA A 11 -15.39 -29.78 25.87
N SER A 12 -16.65 -29.66 25.46
CA SER A 12 -17.02 -29.35 24.08
C SER A 12 -16.63 -27.90 23.79
N TRP A 13 -15.60 -27.74 22.96
CA TRP A 13 -15.22 -26.45 22.37
C TRP A 13 -16.31 -26.06 21.37
N VAL A 14 -16.96 -24.91 21.61
CA VAL A 14 -17.85 -24.29 20.62
C VAL A 14 -16.95 -23.62 19.60
N PHE A 15 -16.75 -24.26 18.44
CA PHE A 15 -16.25 -23.58 17.26
C PHE A 15 -17.25 -22.49 16.85
N SER A 16 -16.78 -21.41 16.23
CA SER A 16 -17.64 -20.58 15.39
C SER A 16 -18.44 -21.51 14.45
N ASN A 17 -19.69 -21.15 14.13
CA ASN A 17 -20.68 -22.02 13.47
C ASN A 17 -20.31 -22.51 12.04
N GLU A 18 -19.06 -22.40 11.61
CA GLU A 18 -18.58 -22.60 10.24
C GLU A 18 -17.64 -23.80 10.08
N TRP A 19 -17.05 -24.34 11.15
CA TRP A 19 -16.07 -25.44 11.07
C TRP A 19 -16.54 -26.70 11.80
N LYS A 20 -16.49 -27.84 11.12
CA LYS A 20 -16.74 -29.15 11.68
C LYS A 20 -15.43 -29.82 12.04
N ALA A 21 -15.26 -30.13 13.31
CA ALA A 21 -14.15 -30.96 13.77
C ALA A 21 -14.17 -32.34 13.07
N LEU A 22 -13.04 -32.72 12.50
CA LEU A 22 -12.80 -34.04 11.92
C LEU A 22 -12.24 -34.99 13.01
N PRO A 23 -12.19 -36.32 12.75
CA PRO A 23 -11.63 -37.28 13.70
C PRO A 23 -10.23 -36.87 14.19
N ASN A 24 -10.02 -36.92 15.50
CA ASN A 24 -8.70 -36.72 16.11
C ASN A 24 -7.71 -37.77 15.62
N ASP A 25 -6.42 -37.48 15.79
CA ASP A 25 -5.31 -38.40 15.50
C ASP A 25 -5.31 -38.89 14.05
N THR A 26 -5.77 -38.02 13.13
CA THR A 26 -5.94 -38.31 11.71
C THR A 26 -5.34 -37.19 10.89
N ASP A 27 -4.35 -37.52 10.08
CA ASP A 27 -3.74 -36.63 9.09
C ASP A 27 -4.32 -36.90 7.71
N TYR A 28 -4.71 -35.84 7.01
CA TYR A 28 -5.31 -35.89 5.68
C TYR A 28 -4.23 -35.63 4.64
N ILE A 29 -3.92 -36.62 3.81
CA ILE A 29 -2.75 -36.61 2.92
C ILE A 29 -3.08 -35.92 1.60
N GLY A 30 -2.17 -35.03 1.18
CA GLY A 30 -2.26 -34.31 -0.10
C GLY A 30 -3.12 -33.05 -0.03
N GLY A 31 -3.31 -32.43 -1.20
CA GLY A 31 -4.09 -31.20 -1.34
C GLY A 31 -3.54 -30.01 -0.55
N ASP A 32 -2.25 -29.98 -0.24
CA ASP A 32 -1.63 -28.89 0.53
C ASP A 32 -1.56 -27.61 -0.31
N LEU A 33 -2.24 -26.56 0.16
CA LEU A 33 -2.22 -25.23 -0.44
C LEU A 33 -1.11 -24.38 0.16
N ASN A 34 -0.99 -24.42 1.48
CA ASN A 34 0.02 -23.71 2.24
C ASN A 34 0.20 -24.34 3.62
N SER A 35 1.22 -23.91 4.35
CA SER A 35 1.35 -24.21 5.77
C SER A 35 1.74 -22.97 6.57
N THR A 36 1.16 -22.80 7.75
CA THR A 36 1.41 -21.70 8.68
C THR A 36 1.79 -22.24 10.05
N LEU A 37 2.41 -21.43 10.90
CA LEU A 37 2.69 -21.79 12.29
C LEU A 37 1.68 -21.09 13.21
N ARG A 38 0.91 -21.88 13.95
CA ARG A 38 -0.13 -21.41 14.87
C ARG A 38 -0.16 -22.22 16.13
N ALA A 39 -0.04 -21.53 17.27
CA ALA A 39 -0.04 -22.14 18.60
C ALA A 39 -1.37 -22.85 18.92
N SER A 40 -2.47 -22.45 18.29
CA SER A 40 -3.78 -23.04 18.52
C SER A 40 -4.44 -23.57 17.25
N ILE A 41 -5.38 -24.49 17.45
CA ILE A 41 -6.20 -25.03 16.36
C ILE A 41 -7.20 -24.01 15.83
N SER A 42 -7.65 -23.05 16.66
CA SER A 42 -8.57 -21.99 16.22
C SER A 42 -7.88 -21.11 15.19
N ASP A 43 -6.66 -20.67 15.46
CA ASP A 43 -5.91 -19.82 14.51
C ASP A 43 -5.57 -20.60 13.22
N CYS A 44 -5.54 -21.93 13.30
CA CYS A 44 -5.42 -22.81 12.13
C CYS A 44 -6.64 -22.77 11.22
N ALA A 45 -7.83 -22.75 11.83
CA ALA A 45 -9.09 -22.58 11.11
C ALA A 45 -9.17 -21.19 10.50
N GLU A 46 -8.65 -20.18 11.19
CA GLU A 46 -8.56 -18.79 10.72
C GLU A 46 -7.64 -18.65 9.51
N ASP A 47 -6.44 -19.25 9.55
CA ASP A 47 -5.53 -19.27 8.41
C ASP A 47 -6.14 -19.98 7.19
N CYS A 48 -6.85 -21.08 7.42
CA CYS A 48 -7.55 -21.78 6.36
C CYS A 48 -8.69 -20.93 5.81
N ALA A 49 -9.50 -20.30 6.66
CA ALA A 49 -10.53 -19.37 6.23
C ALA A 49 -9.93 -18.26 5.36
N ALA A 50 -8.81 -17.68 5.75
CA ALA A 50 -8.15 -16.61 4.99
C ALA A 50 -7.44 -17.09 3.71
N THR A 51 -7.25 -18.40 3.53
CA THR A 51 -6.53 -18.97 2.38
C THR A 51 -7.50 -19.37 1.28
N ARG A 52 -7.39 -18.70 0.12
CA ARG A 52 -8.22 -19.01 -1.05
C ARG A 52 -8.12 -20.49 -1.40
N HIS A 53 -9.29 -21.13 -1.56
CA HIS A 53 -9.46 -22.57 -1.84
C HIS A 53 -9.15 -23.54 -0.68
N CYS A 54 -8.89 -23.06 0.54
CA CYS A 54 -8.73 -23.93 1.69
C CYS A 54 -10.10 -24.35 2.24
N TRP A 55 -10.31 -25.66 2.33
CA TRP A 55 -11.56 -26.29 2.78
C TRP A 55 -11.37 -27.14 4.02
N LEU A 56 -10.13 -27.53 4.27
CA LEU A 56 -9.72 -28.44 5.32
C LEU A 56 -8.41 -27.93 5.89
N PHE A 57 -8.27 -27.93 7.21
CA PHE A 57 -6.99 -27.70 7.84
C PHE A 57 -6.58 -28.89 8.69
N VAL A 58 -5.28 -29.12 8.80
CA VAL A 58 -4.68 -30.09 9.70
C VAL A 58 -3.71 -29.35 10.62
N TRP A 59 -4.05 -29.27 11.89
CA TRP A 59 -3.21 -28.74 12.94
C TRP A 59 -2.39 -29.86 13.58
N SER A 60 -1.09 -29.65 13.68
CA SER A 60 -0.15 -30.54 14.36
C SER A 60 0.61 -29.78 15.44
N HIS A 61 1.04 -30.47 16.50
CA HIS A 61 1.88 -29.90 17.54
C HIS A 61 3.35 -29.69 17.12
N ARG A 62 3.69 -29.91 15.84
CA ARG A 62 5.06 -29.69 15.33
C ARG A 62 5.40 -28.20 15.37
N ASN A 63 6.64 -27.87 15.71
CA ASN A 63 7.15 -26.49 15.72
C ASN A 63 6.32 -25.50 16.57
N GLY A 64 5.81 -25.94 17.73
CA GLY A 64 4.93 -25.11 18.57
C GLY A 64 3.48 -25.03 18.08
N GLY A 65 3.19 -25.63 16.92
CA GLY A 65 1.89 -25.66 16.27
C GLY A 65 2.04 -25.37 14.78
N THR A 66 1.83 -26.36 13.91
CA THR A 66 1.89 -26.22 12.45
C THR A 66 0.53 -26.55 11.85
N CYS A 67 0.05 -25.65 11.00
CA CYS A 67 -1.18 -25.73 10.25
C CYS A 67 -0.91 -26.08 8.80
N PHE A 68 -1.50 -27.15 8.33
CA PHE A 68 -1.51 -27.50 6.92
C PHE A 68 -2.87 -27.14 6.35
N LEU A 69 -2.87 -26.15 5.47
CA LEU A 69 -4.05 -25.58 4.82
C LEU A 69 -4.29 -26.36 3.54
N LYS A 70 -5.45 -26.97 3.39
CA LYS A 70 -5.70 -27.97 2.37
C LYS A 70 -6.95 -27.69 1.54
N GLU A 71 -6.86 -28.03 0.26
CA GLU A 71 -8.02 -28.07 -0.62
C GLU A 71 -8.94 -29.27 -0.33
N ARG A 72 -10.13 -29.28 -0.94
CA ARG A 72 -11.21 -30.22 -0.62
C ARG A 72 -10.87 -31.67 -0.95
N THR A 73 -9.98 -31.88 -1.91
CA THR A 73 -9.57 -33.22 -2.38
C THR A 73 -8.82 -34.00 -1.29
N ALA A 74 -8.21 -33.32 -0.32
CA ALA A 74 -7.44 -33.93 0.77
C ALA A 74 -8.29 -34.81 1.70
N ALA A 75 -9.61 -34.57 1.77
CA ALA A 75 -10.52 -35.37 2.59
C ALA A 75 -10.59 -36.85 2.15
N ALA A 76 -10.17 -37.17 0.92
CA ALA A 76 -10.28 -38.51 0.34
C ALA A 76 -9.18 -39.50 0.78
N SER A 77 -8.07 -39.02 1.33
CA SER A 77 -6.94 -39.87 1.76
C SER A 77 -6.44 -39.46 3.13
N HIS A 78 -6.34 -40.39 4.08
CA HIS A 78 -5.92 -40.10 5.44
C HIS A 78 -5.14 -41.25 6.10
N VAL A 79 -4.29 -40.91 7.06
CA VAL A 79 -3.54 -41.84 7.91
C VAL A 79 -3.72 -41.47 9.37
N SER A 80 -3.65 -42.47 10.26
CA SER A 80 -3.69 -42.21 11.70
C SER A 80 -2.32 -41.73 12.19
N LEU A 81 -2.29 -40.54 12.78
CA LEU A 81 -1.11 -39.90 13.36
C LEU A 81 -1.49 -39.25 14.70
N PRO A 82 -0.98 -39.76 15.83
CA PRO A 82 -1.30 -39.23 17.16
C PRO A 82 -0.94 -37.75 17.34
N GLY A 83 -1.83 -36.99 17.99
CA GLY A 83 -1.63 -35.58 18.33
C GLY A 83 -1.92 -34.60 17.19
N ILE A 84 -2.59 -35.08 16.14
CA ILE A 84 -3.08 -34.28 15.00
C ILE A 84 -4.57 -33.97 15.21
N ARG A 85 -4.96 -32.74 14.88
CA ARG A 85 -6.37 -32.32 14.89
C ARG A 85 -6.72 -31.62 13.58
N ALA A 86 -7.90 -31.88 13.05
CA ALA A 86 -8.31 -31.34 11.76
C ALA A 86 -9.74 -30.79 11.81
N GLY A 87 -10.04 -29.86 10.91
CA GLY A 87 -11.36 -29.29 10.72
C GLY A 87 -11.67 -29.13 9.24
N GLU A 88 -12.94 -29.33 8.89
CA GLU A 88 -13.48 -29.11 7.55
C GLU A 88 -14.54 -28.03 7.61
N LEU A 89 -14.56 -27.14 6.61
CA LEU A 89 -15.55 -26.08 6.52
C LEU A 89 -16.94 -26.69 6.28
N VAL A 90 -17.91 -26.31 7.12
CA VAL A 90 -19.31 -26.72 6.99
C VAL A 90 -19.92 -25.97 5.81
N GLN A 91 -20.28 -26.70 4.75
CA GLN A 91 -21.13 -26.15 3.70
C GLN A 91 -22.54 -25.87 4.25
N THR A 92 -22.83 -24.61 4.56
CA THR A 92 -24.21 -24.12 4.52
C THR A 92 -24.58 -23.95 3.05
N GLU A 93 -25.82 -24.29 2.66
CA GLU A 93 -26.30 -23.98 1.31
C GLU A 93 -25.98 -22.52 0.98
N PRO A 94 -25.42 -22.22 -0.22
CA PRO A 94 -25.08 -20.85 -0.57
C PRO A 94 -26.34 -20.01 -0.42
N PRO A 95 -26.24 -18.81 0.20
CA PRO A 95 -27.37 -17.91 0.32
C PRO A 95 -27.97 -17.73 -1.07
N PRO A 96 -29.30 -17.65 -1.18
CA PRO A 96 -29.95 -17.48 -2.47
C PRO A 96 -29.26 -16.36 -3.23
N SER A 97 -28.67 -16.68 -4.39
CA SER A 97 -28.12 -15.64 -5.25
C SER A 97 -29.30 -14.82 -5.76
N LEU A 98 -29.25 -13.50 -5.59
CA LEU A 98 -30.30 -12.60 -6.11
C LEU A 98 -30.37 -12.61 -7.64
N PHE A 99 -29.38 -13.23 -8.28
CA PHE A 99 -29.35 -13.48 -9.70
C PHE A 99 -29.12 -14.97 -9.93
N LYS A 100 -30.14 -15.67 -10.44
CA LYS A 100 -29.88 -16.90 -11.18
C LYS A 100 -29.25 -16.48 -12.51
N ARG A 101 -28.15 -17.12 -12.88
CA ARG A 101 -27.45 -16.97 -14.18
C ARG A 101 -28.41 -17.01 -15.40
N ASN A 102 -29.63 -17.51 -15.22
CA ASN A 102 -30.66 -17.67 -16.25
C ASN A 102 -31.82 -16.64 -16.21
N ASP A 103 -31.91 -15.73 -15.22
CA ASP A 103 -32.97 -14.70 -15.16
C ASP A 103 -32.63 -13.42 -15.95
N VAL A 104 -31.39 -13.28 -16.42
CA VAL A 104 -30.95 -12.15 -17.25
C VAL A 104 -31.21 -12.46 -18.73
N GLN A 105 -32.48 -12.53 -19.10
CA GLN A 105 -32.87 -12.37 -20.50
C GLN A 105 -32.82 -10.87 -20.83
N GLY A 106 -31.59 -10.32 -20.86
CA GLY A 106 -31.27 -8.93 -21.23
C GLY A 106 -30.25 -8.26 -20.28
N ASN A 107 -29.10 -7.82 -20.79
CA ASN A 107 -28.12 -7.02 -20.04
C ASN A 107 -28.76 -5.67 -19.66
N VAL A 108 -29.28 -5.55 -18.43
CA VAL A 108 -29.83 -4.27 -17.93
C VAL A 108 -28.70 -3.41 -17.36
N PHE A 109 -28.41 -2.31 -18.03
CA PHE A 109 -27.43 -1.31 -17.61
C PHE A 109 -28.04 -0.26 -16.68
N ALA A 110 -27.20 0.33 -15.82
CA ALA A 110 -27.62 1.47 -15.01
C ALA A 110 -28.00 2.66 -15.91
N THR A 111 -28.96 3.48 -15.47
CA THR A 111 -29.44 4.66 -16.19
C THR A 111 -29.34 5.94 -15.35
N THR A 112 -28.78 5.82 -14.15
CA THR A 112 -28.49 6.94 -13.26
C THR A 112 -27.40 7.82 -13.84
N ASP A 113 -27.44 9.11 -13.55
CA ASP A 113 -26.40 10.02 -14.02
C ASP A 113 -25.05 9.76 -13.35
N VAL A 114 -23.99 9.95 -14.12
CA VAL A 114 -22.61 9.94 -13.64
C VAL A 114 -22.40 11.18 -12.79
N GLN A 115 -21.98 10.94 -11.55
CA GLN A 115 -21.55 11.92 -10.57
C GLN A 115 -20.04 12.08 -10.63
N VAL A 116 -19.56 13.31 -10.49
CA VAL A 116 -18.13 13.63 -10.37
C VAL A 116 -17.85 13.91 -8.90
N HIS A 117 -16.78 13.31 -8.37
CA HIS A 117 -16.37 13.44 -6.98
C HIS A 117 -14.94 13.92 -6.91
N GLU A 118 -14.67 14.82 -5.97
CA GLU A 118 -13.32 15.22 -5.58
C GLU A 118 -13.05 14.67 -4.18
N ALA A 119 -11.93 13.98 -4.01
CA ALA A 119 -11.53 13.40 -2.74
C ALA A 119 -10.12 13.84 -2.35
N GLY A 120 -9.96 14.23 -1.08
CA GLY A 120 -8.70 14.71 -0.53
C GLY A 120 -8.69 16.21 -0.34
N THR A 121 -7.99 16.62 0.71
CA THR A 121 -7.64 18.00 1.01
C THR A 121 -6.21 17.97 1.52
N PHE A 122 -5.39 18.94 1.09
CA PHE A 122 -4.00 19.06 1.54
C PHE A 122 -3.89 18.82 3.06
N PRO A 123 -2.98 17.96 3.52
CA PRO A 123 -1.88 17.34 2.76
C PRO A 123 -2.25 16.07 1.98
N LEU A 124 -3.46 15.50 2.13
CA LEU A 124 -3.84 14.33 1.34
C LEU A 124 -3.97 14.68 -0.14
N PRO A 125 -3.49 13.82 -1.06
CA PRO A 125 -3.61 14.06 -2.50
C PRO A 125 -5.06 14.24 -2.92
N THR A 126 -5.32 15.27 -3.72
CA THR A 126 -6.61 15.46 -4.39
C THR A 126 -6.71 14.48 -5.56
N LEU A 127 -7.80 13.73 -5.60
CA LEU A 127 -8.15 12.87 -6.73
C LEU A 127 -9.59 13.15 -7.16
N VAL A 128 -9.83 13.12 -8.46
CA VAL A 128 -11.18 13.17 -9.01
C VAL A 128 -11.55 11.82 -9.61
N PHE A 129 -12.77 11.39 -9.34
CA PHE A 129 -13.30 10.14 -9.86
C PHE A 129 -14.77 10.31 -10.22
N HIS A 130 -15.29 9.33 -10.94
CA HIS A 130 -16.67 9.31 -11.39
C HIS A 130 -17.40 8.13 -10.78
N SER A 131 -18.70 8.27 -10.54
CA SER A 131 -19.53 7.14 -10.11
C SER A 131 -20.95 7.21 -10.62
N MET A 132 -21.63 6.07 -10.61
CA MET A 132 -23.07 5.96 -10.80
C MET A 132 -23.66 5.26 -9.58
N ALA A 133 -24.74 5.81 -9.03
CA ALA A 133 -25.53 5.15 -7.97
C ALA A 133 -26.41 4.05 -8.57
N GLN A 134 -26.85 3.08 -7.76
CA GLN A 134 -27.63 1.92 -8.22
C GLN A 134 -26.94 1.18 -9.38
N ALA A 135 -25.61 1.10 -9.33
CA ALA A 135 -24.81 0.54 -10.41
C ALA A 135 -23.66 -0.31 -9.86
N MET A 136 -23.24 -1.34 -10.59
CA MET A 136 -22.12 -2.19 -10.19
C MET A 136 -21.29 -2.68 -11.39
N TRP A 137 -19.99 -2.82 -11.17
CA TRP A 137 -19.07 -3.54 -12.06
C TRP A 137 -18.89 -4.98 -11.60
N ALA A 138 -20.02 -5.67 -11.42
CA ALA A 138 -20.07 -7.08 -11.05
C ALA A 138 -21.11 -7.78 -11.91
N ASN A 139 -20.92 -9.08 -12.14
CA ASN A 139 -21.95 -9.90 -12.77
C ASN A 139 -23.11 -10.08 -11.80
N ASP A 140 -22.86 -10.73 -10.67
CA ASP A 140 -23.81 -10.95 -9.60
C ASP A 140 -23.11 -10.69 -8.27
N LEU A 141 -23.86 -10.22 -7.26
CA LEU A 141 -23.40 -10.10 -5.88
C LEU A 141 -24.37 -10.88 -4.98
N PRO A 142 -23.87 -11.78 -4.10
CA PRO A 142 -24.66 -12.42 -3.05
C PRO A 142 -25.37 -11.36 -2.19
N GLU A 143 -26.64 -11.59 -1.84
CA GLU A 143 -27.39 -10.68 -0.95
C GLU A 143 -26.67 -10.46 0.38
N ALA A 144 -26.06 -11.52 0.91
CA ALA A 144 -25.33 -11.46 2.15
C ALA A 144 -24.12 -10.50 2.08
N LEU A 145 -23.44 -10.37 0.93
CA LEU A 145 -22.35 -9.39 0.76
C LEU A 145 -22.84 -7.94 0.77
N VAL A 146 -24.09 -7.69 0.42
CA VAL A 146 -24.69 -6.34 0.36
C VAL A 146 -25.34 -5.95 1.68
N THR A 147 -25.91 -6.93 2.39
CA THR A 147 -26.71 -6.69 3.59
C THR A 147 -25.92 -6.86 4.88
N ALA A 148 -24.83 -7.64 4.87
CA ALA A 148 -24.01 -7.87 6.05
C ALA A 148 -23.23 -6.63 6.47
N LYS A 149 -23.04 -6.46 7.78
CA LYS A 149 -21.98 -5.60 8.31
C LYS A 149 -20.78 -6.48 8.58
N ILE A 150 -19.74 -6.33 7.77
CA ILE A 150 -18.56 -7.18 7.86
C ILE A 150 -17.68 -6.69 8.99
N SER A 151 -17.62 -7.49 10.05
CA SER A 151 -16.94 -7.10 11.30
C SER A 151 -15.46 -7.46 11.31
N ASN A 152 -15.06 -8.45 10.51
CA ASN A 152 -13.66 -8.83 10.27
C ASN A 152 -13.49 -9.41 8.86
N GLY A 153 -12.24 -9.54 8.40
CA GLY A 153 -11.92 -10.05 7.06
C GLY A 153 -12.25 -11.54 6.86
N GLN A 154 -12.34 -12.33 7.93
CA GLN A 154 -12.62 -13.78 7.84
C GLN A 154 -14.00 -14.06 7.27
N GLU A 155 -15.00 -13.25 7.63
CA GLU A 155 -16.36 -13.36 7.10
C GLU A 155 -16.36 -13.31 5.56
N LEU A 156 -15.48 -12.52 4.93
CA LEU A 156 -15.41 -12.42 3.48
C LEU A 156 -14.95 -13.70 2.78
N PHE A 157 -14.32 -14.63 3.48
CA PHE A 157 -13.80 -15.85 2.89
C PHE A 157 -14.72 -17.07 3.03
N ASN A 158 -15.92 -16.89 3.61
CA ASN A 158 -16.95 -17.92 3.62
C ASN A 158 -17.42 -18.22 2.17
N GLU A 159 -17.58 -19.52 1.80
CA GLU A 159 -18.06 -19.94 0.46
C GLU A 159 -19.32 -19.20 0.02
N SER A 160 -20.22 -18.93 0.97
CA SER A 160 -21.47 -18.23 0.75
C SER A 160 -21.31 -16.83 0.13
N LEU A 161 -20.13 -16.21 0.30
CA LEU A 161 -19.83 -14.84 -0.11
C LEU A 161 -18.85 -14.77 -1.31
N LEU A 162 -18.12 -15.84 -1.64
CA LEU A 162 -17.07 -15.86 -2.68
C LEU A 162 -17.41 -16.60 -4.00
N VAL A 163 -18.68 -16.86 -4.31
CA VAL A 163 -19.09 -17.71 -5.46
C VAL A 163 -18.79 -17.12 -6.86
N HIS A 164 -17.99 -16.06 -6.99
CA HIS A 164 -17.72 -15.42 -8.29
C HIS A 164 -16.23 -15.38 -8.62
N HIS A 165 -15.83 -16.24 -9.57
CA HIS A 165 -14.47 -16.32 -10.13
C HIS A 165 -13.97 -15.02 -10.78
N ASP A 166 -14.87 -14.06 -11.06
CA ASP A 166 -14.58 -12.85 -11.84
C ASP A 166 -14.29 -11.61 -10.99
N LEU A 167 -14.53 -11.64 -9.67
CA LEU A 167 -14.29 -10.50 -8.78
C LEU A 167 -12.91 -10.59 -8.12
N ALA A 168 -12.18 -9.48 -8.08
CA ALA A 168 -11.00 -9.37 -7.24
C ALA A 168 -11.39 -9.47 -5.76
N THR A 169 -10.45 -9.87 -4.90
CA THR A 169 -10.65 -9.93 -3.44
C THR A 169 -11.25 -8.60 -2.93
N PRO A 170 -12.44 -8.59 -2.30
CA PRO A 170 -13.05 -7.37 -1.78
C PRO A 170 -12.19 -6.76 -0.67
N PHE A 171 -12.07 -5.44 -0.61
CA PHE A 171 -11.49 -4.71 0.52
C PHE A 171 -12.61 -4.38 1.53
N HIS A 172 -12.44 -4.71 2.81
CA HIS A 172 -13.42 -4.38 3.85
C HIS A 172 -13.04 -3.16 4.68
N HIS A 173 -14.00 -2.69 5.49
CA HIS A 173 -13.87 -1.51 6.34
C HIS A 173 -13.50 -0.25 5.54
N VAL A 174 -14.02 -0.15 4.32
CA VAL A 174 -13.86 1.02 3.44
C VAL A 174 -14.95 2.03 3.78
N GLU A 175 -14.56 3.13 4.40
CA GLU A 175 -15.47 4.08 5.07
C GLU A 175 -16.24 4.96 4.07
N SER A 176 -15.76 5.07 2.83
CA SER A 176 -16.41 5.89 1.80
C SER A 176 -16.07 5.45 0.38
N ILE A 177 -16.89 5.90 -0.58
CA ILE A 177 -16.60 5.73 -2.01
C ILE A 177 -15.30 6.43 -2.42
N SER A 178 -14.94 7.53 -1.76
CA SER A 178 -13.68 8.24 -1.95
C SER A 178 -12.47 7.38 -1.54
N GLU A 179 -12.58 6.63 -0.45
CA GLU A 179 -11.55 5.68 -0.04
C GLU A 179 -11.48 4.48 -0.98
N CYS A 180 -12.62 3.99 -1.48
CA CYS A 180 -12.63 2.95 -2.51
C CYS A 180 -11.94 3.41 -3.82
N ALA A 181 -12.14 4.67 -4.22
CA ALA A 181 -11.41 5.26 -5.35
C ALA A 181 -9.90 5.35 -5.09
N ARG A 182 -9.47 5.68 -3.85
CA ARG A 182 -8.04 5.65 -3.45
C ARG A 182 -7.46 4.25 -3.52
N ILE A 183 -8.21 3.24 -3.05
CA ILE A 183 -7.81 1.83 -3.12
C ILE A 183 -7.65 1.41 -4.57
N ALA A 184 -8.64 1.68 -5.42
CA ALA A 184 -8.55 1.39 -6.85
C ALA A 184 -7.30 2.05 -7.47
N PHE A 185 -7.05 3.32 -7.15
CA PHE A 185 -5.88 4.03 -7.62
C PHE A 185 -4.55 3.42 -7.14
N ALA A 186 -4.41 3.13 -5.84
CA ALA A 186 -3.18 2.58 -5.25
C ALA A 186 -2.84 1.18 -5.81
N TYR A 187 -3.87 0.38 -6.11
CA TYR A 187 -3.74 -0.94 -6.74
C TYR A 187 -3.74 -0.89 -8.27
N THR A 188 -3.57 0.30 -8.86
CA THR A 188 -3.54 0.52 -10.32
C THR A 188 -4.74 -0.12 -11.05
N ARG A 189 -5.93 -0.01 -10.47
CA ARG A 189 -7.21 -0.46 -11.04
C ARG A 189 -8.05 0.74 -11.43
N VAL A 190 -8.78 0.61 -12.53
CA VAL A 190 -9.58 1.70 -13.10
C VAL A 190 -11.01 1.70 -12.59
N PHE A 191 -11.63 0.52 -12.51
CA PHE A 191 -13.04 0.36 -12.16
C PHE A 191 -13.18 -0.30 -10.77
N PHE A 192 -14.20 0.13 -10.04
CA PHE A 192 -14.49 -0.39 -8.71
C PHE A 192 -15.99 -0.38 -8.40
N THR A 193 -16.44 -1.28 -7.53
CA THR A 193 -17.79 -1.26 -6.95
C THR A 193 -17.68 -1.00 -5.46
N TYR A 194 -18.35 0.04 -4.97
CA TYR A 194 -18.44 0.36 -3.54
C TYR A 194 -19.81 0.01 -2.99
N LEU A 195 -19.83 -0.78 -1.92
CA LEU A 195 -21.03 -1.19 -1.20
C LEU A 195 -21.04 -0.45 0.13
N ARG A 196 -21.89 0.57 0.24
CA ARG A 196 -21.85 1.50 1.39
C ARG A 196 -22.27 0.84 2.69
N GLN A 197 -23.35 0.04 2.70
CA GLN A 197 -23.84 -0.61 3.91
C GLN A 197 -22.84 -1.59 4.51
N SER A 198 -22.18 -2.39 3.68
CA SER A 198 -21.20 -3.40 4.09
C SER A 198 -19.77 -2.88 4.18
N GLN A 199 -19.53 -1.62 3.80
CA GLN A 199 -18.21 -1.00 3.75
C GLN A 199 -17.20 -1.80 2.93
N LEU A 200 -17.64 -2.28 1.75
CA LEU A 200 -16.81 -3.06 0.84
C LEU A 200 -16.42 -2.25 -0.39
N CYS A 201 -15.17 -2.43 -0.83
CA CYS A 201 -14.68 -1.97 -2.12
C CYS A 201 -14.21 -3.17 -2.94
N ILE A 202 -14.85 -3.42 -4.07
CA ILE A 202 -14.52 -4.52 -4.97
C ILE A 202 -13.85 -3.93 -6.19
N LEU A 203 -12.58 -4.26 -6.39
CA LEU A 203 -11.85 -3.84 -7.59
C LEU A 203 -12.19 -4.76 -8.76
N VAL A 204 -12.28 -4.18 -9.96
CA VAL A 204 -12.50 -4.97 -11.17
C VAL A 204 -11.15 -5.45 -11.70
N ASN A 205 -11.04 -6.75 -11.96
CA ASN A 205 -9.91 -7.29 -12.70
C ASN A 205 -10.07 -6.98 -14.19
N SER A 206 -9.33 -5.99 -14.64
CA SER A 206 -9.08 -5.68 -16.04
C SER A 206 -7.75 -6.30 -16.45
N THR A 207 -7.68 -6.88 -17.65
CA THR A 207 -6.40 -7.37 -18.16
C THR A 207 -5.74 -6.31 -19.02
N ARG A 208 -4.43 -6.18 -18.84
CA ARG A 208 -3.59 -5.38 -19.72
C ARG A 208 -3.06 -6.28 -20.83
N GLU A 209 -3.76 -6.31 -21.96
CA GLU A 209 -3.28 -7.06 -23.12
C GLU A 209 -2.33 -6.19 -23.97
N LYS A 210 -1.38 -6.80 -24.68
CA LYS A 210 -0.56 -6.08 -25.68
C LYS A 210 -1.37 -5.92 -26.97
N THR A 211 -2.42 -5.09 -26.96
CA THR A 211 -3.31 -4.88 -28.12
C THR A 211 -3.27 -3.44 -28.63
N SER A 212 -3.66 -3.26 -29.90
CA SER A 212 -3.87 -1.95 -30.54
C SER A 212 -5.17 -1.26 -30.08
N SER A 213 -5.66 -1.58 -28.89
CA SER A 213 -6.93 -1.07 -28.36
C SER A 213 -6.69 0.08 -27.39
N VAL A 214 -7.56 1.09 -27.41
CA VAL A 214 -7.52 2.25 -26.53
C VAL A 214 -8.82 2.33 -25.76
N LEU A 215 -8.77 2.16 -24.44
CA LEU A 215 -9.91 2.36 -23.55
C LEU A 215 -9.91 3.81 -23.08
N ASN A 216 -11.02 4.49 -23.27
CA ASN A 216 -11.25 5.88 -22.93
C ASN A 216 -12.42 5.97 -21.96
N LEU A 217 -12.17 6.48 -20.76
CA LEU A 217 -13.16 6.72 -19.73
C LEU A 217 -14.02 7.93 -20.08
N ALA A 218 -15.31 7.81 -19.82
CA ALA A 218 -16.24 8.91 -19.93
C ALA A 218 -15.99 9.92 -18.80
N THR A 219 -15.94 11.19 -19.17
CA THR A 219 -15.92 12.32 -18.24
C THR A 219 -17.12 13.21 -18.52
N ARG A 220 -17.69 13.81 -17.46
CA ARG A 220 -18.81 14.77 -17.62
C ARG A 220 -18.37 16.11 -18.21
N GLU A 221 -17.06 16.35 -18.33
CA GLU A 221 -16.50 17.53 -18.99
C GLU A 221 -16.23 17.36 -20.49
N GLY A 222 -16.48 16.17 -21.05
CA GLY A 222 -16.46 15.94 -22.49
C GLY A 222 -15.07 15.65 -23.09
N HIS A 223 -14.05 15.44 -22.27
CA HIS A 223 -12.73 14.98 -22.71
C HIS A 223 -12.51 13.52 -22.29
N PRO A 224 -12.42 12.57 -23.25
CA PRO A 224 -12.16 11.17 -22.91
C PRO A 224 -10.77 11.00 -22.27
N MET A 225 -10.71 10.20 -21.21
CA MET A 225 -9.44 9.92 -20.51
C MET A 225 -8.95 8.51 -20.83
N PRO A 226 -7.80 8.32 -21.50
CA PRO A 226 -7.21 7.00 -21.66
C PRO A 226 -6.99 6.29 -20.32
N ALA A 227 -7.48 5.07 -20.22
CA ALA A 227 -7.20 4.14 -19.13
C ALA A 227 -5.91 3.33 -19.43
N TRP A 228 -5.25 2.82 -18.38
CA TRP A 228 -4.12 1.89 -18.56
C TRP A 228 -4.54 0.49 -18.96
N ASP A 229 -5.77 0.14 -18.61
CA ASP A 229 -6.41 -1.11 -18.97
C ASP A 229 -7.01 -1.02 -20.37
N ASN A 230 -7.10 -2.15 -21.06
CA ASN A 230 -7.63 -2.19 -22.43
C ASN A 230 -8.64 -3.31 -22.68
N SER A 231 -9.10 -3.97 -21.61
CA SER A 231 -10.18 -4.93 -21.68
C SER A 231 -11.10 -4.80 -20.47
N LEU A 232 -12.39 -4.98 -20.71
CA LEU A 232 -13.41 -5.26 -19.70
C LEU A 232 -14.15 -6.53 -20.13
N PRO A 233 -14.66 -7.33 -19.19
CA PRO A 233 -15.50 -8.47 -19.52
C PRO A 233 -16.70 -8.06 -20.38
N SER A 234 -17.02 -8.87 -21.40
CA SER A 234 -18.07 -8.56 -22.38
C SER A 234 -19.48 -8.42 -21.80
N ILE A 235 -19.68 -8.83 -20.55
CA ILE A 235 -20.93 -8.58 -19.82
C ILE A 235 -21.21 -7.09 -19.61
N PHE A 236 -20.18 -6.25 -19.68
CA PHE A 236 -20.29 -4.81 -19.61
C PHE A 236 -20.43 -4.15 -20.98
N ASP A 237 -20.41 -4.92 -22.08
CA ASP A 237 -20.59 -4.42 -23.45
C ASP A 237 -22.01 -3.89 -23.61
N ARG A 238 -22.12 -2.57 -23.68
CA ARG A 238 -23.38 -1.87 -23.88
C ARG A 238 -23.75 -1.80 -25.36
N ALA A 239 -22.79 -1.48 -26.21
CA ALA A 239 -22.99 -1.35 -27.65
C ALA A 239 -21.66 -1.60 -28.38
N SER A 240 -21.73 -2.15 -29.60
CA SER A 240 -20.55 -2.44 -30.43
C SER A 240 -20.80 -2.04 -31.89
N GLY A 241 -19.74 -1.70 -32.62
CA GLY A 241 -19.81 -1.32 -34.04
C GLY A 241 -20.48 0.03 -34.31
N ILE A 242 -20.56 0.90 -33.30
CA ILE A 242 -21.34 2.14 -33.37
C ILE A 242 -20.60 3.35 -33.96
N ALA A 243 -19.28 3.23 -34.16
CA ALA A 243 -18.43 4.32 -34.62
C ALA A 243 -17.30 3.78 -35.52
N THR A 244 -16.79 4.64 -36.40
CA THR A 244 -15.76 4.31 -37.39
C THR A 244 -14.40 4.94 -37.09
N SER A 245 -14.26 5.65 -35.97
CA SER A 245 -13.00 6.22 -35.50
C SER A 245 -12.96 6.28 -33.97
N SER A 246 -11.76 6.37 -33.40
CA SER A 246 -11.56 6.51 -31.96
C SER A 246 -12.30 7.72 -31.37
N LEU A 247 -12.20 8.88 -32.04
CA LEU A 247 -12.86 10.11 -31.59
C LEU A 247 -14.40 9.99 -31.64
N ALA A 248 -14.94 9.39 -32.70
CA ALA A 248 -16.38 9.17 -32.81
C ALA A 248 -16.86 8.15 -31.76
N CYS A 249 -16.05 7.15 -31.44
CA CYS A 249 -16.33 6.16 -30.40
C CYS A 249 -16.45 6.81 -29.02
N SER A 250 -15.49 7.66 -28.66
CA SER A 250 -15.53 8.41 -27.39
C SER A 250 -16.67 9.43 -27.35
N SER A 251 -16.94 10.13 -28.47
CA SER A 251 -18.06 11.06 -28.56
C SER A 251 -19.41 10.37 -28.38
N ALA A 252 -19.57 9.16 -28.92
CA ALA A 252 -20.77 8.36 -28.74
C ALA A 252 -20.97 7.95 -27.27
N CYS A 253 -19.89 7.65 -26.55
CA CYS A 253 -19.96 7.40 -25.12
C CYS A 253 -20.35 8.65 -24.33
N THR A 254 -19.74 9.80 -24.61
CA THR A 254 -20.10 11.07 -23.94
C THR A 254 -21.57 11.46 -24.14
N ALA A 255 -22.14 11.13 -25.30
CA ALA A 255 -23.55 11.37 -25.59
C ALA A 255 -24.51 10.39 -24.88
N ASP A 256 -24.01 9.24 -24.43
CA ASP A 256 -24.79 8.25 -23.70
C ASP A 256 -24.61 8.44 -22.18
N THR A 257 -25.68 8.88 -21.50
CA THR A 257 -25.64 9.21 -20.07
C THR A 257 -25.26 8.05 -19.15
N SER A 258 -25.37 6.81 -19.67
CA SER A 258 -25.04 5.58 -18.96
C SER A 258 -23.74 4.93 -19.42
N CYS A 259 -23.04 5.49 -20.41
CA CYS A 259 -21.73 5.01 -20.81
C CYS A 259 -20.65 5.50 -19.85
N ALA A 260 -19.82 4.57 -19.37
CA ALA A 260 -18.71 4.85 -18.47
C ALA A 260 -17.35 4.77 -19.18
N ALA A 261 -17.24 4.00 -20.26
CA ALA A 261 -16.03 3.92 -21.06
C ALA A 261 -16.30 3.52 -22.51
N SER A 262 -15.35 3.82 -23.40
CA SER A 262 -15.34 3.43 -24.81
C SER A 262 -14.01 2.77 -25.16
N LEU A 263 -14.02 1.68 -25.92
CA LEU A 263 -12.84 1.01 -26.43
C LEU A 263 -12.81 1.13 -27.94
N TRP A 264 -11.74 1.68 -28.48
CA TRP A 264 -11.45 1.66 -29.91
C TRP A 264 -10.37 0.63 -30.22
N ASN A 265 -10.67 -0.37 -31.05
CA ASN A 265 -9.69 -1.32 -31.55
C ASN A 265 -9.28 -0.95 -32.99
N ALA A 266 -8.06 -0.44 -33.15
CA ALA A 266 -7.57 0.00 -34.45
C ALA A 266 -7.29 -1.16 -35.43
N ALA A 267 -7.07 -2.39 -34.93
CA ALA A 267 -6.83 -3.55 -35.78
C ALA A 267 -8.13 -4.06 -36.43
N THR A 268 -9.25 -3.98 -35.71
CA THR A 268 -10.56 -4.45 -36.21
C THR A 268 -11.48 -3.30 -36.67
N ASN A 269 -11.07 -2.04 -36.47
CA ASN A 269 -11.91 -0.85 -36.67
C ASN A 269 -13.24 -0.93 -35.92
N ASN A 270 -13.21 -1.52 -34.72
CA ASN A 270 -14.41 -1.73 -33.91
C ASN A 270 -14.43 -0.79 -32.71
N CYS A 271 -15.61 -0.22 -32.45
CA CYS A 271 -15.89 0.58 -31.27
C CYS A 271 -16.81 -0.21 -30.33
N THR A 272 -16.45 -0.30 -29.06
CA THR A 272 -17.29 -0.89 -28.01
C THR A 272 -17.53 0.14 -26.90
N LEU A 273 -18.76 0.29 -26.44
CA LEU A 273 -19.12 1.09 -25.27
C LEU A 273 -19.36 0.19 -24.07
N PHE A 274 -18.94 0.66 -22.90
CA PHE A 274 -19.09 -0.04 -21.63
C PHE A 274 -19.95 0.75 -20.66
N ALA A 275 -20.79 0.04 -19.92
CA ALA A 275 -21.60 0.61 -18.86
C ALA A 275 -21.68 -0.36 -17.68
N PRO A 276 -21.74 0.17 -16.44
CA PRO A 276 -21.98 -0.68 -15.29
C PRO A 276 -23.40 -1.24 -15.35
N ARG A 277 -23.56 -2.44 -14.77
CA ARG A 277 -24.87 -3.07 -14.66
C ARG A 277 -25.72 -2.37 -13.61
N LYS A 278 -27.03 -2.42 -13.78
CA LYS A 278 -27.96 -1.93 -12.75
C LYS A 278 -27.83 -2.78 -11.48
N ALA A 279 -27.59 -2.14 -10.35
CA ALA A 279 -27.63 -2.79 -9.05
C ALA A 279 -29.08 -2.81 -8.51
N LEU A 280 -29.39 -3.80 -7.65
CA LEU A 280 -30.72 -3.91 -7.03
C LEU A 280 -30.91 -2.94 -5.87
N PHE A 281 -29.84 -2.59 -5.18
CA PHE A 281 -29.86 -1.75 -4.00
C PHE A 281 -29.35 -0.34 -4.29
N ASP A 282 -29.93 0.64 -3.61
CA ASP A 282 -29.67 2.07 -3.81
C ASP A 282 -28.30 2.52 -3.32
N ASP A 283 -27.67 1.72 -2.45
CA ASP A 283 -26.42 2.03 -1.74
C ASP A 283 -25.17 1.40 -2.39
N ILE A 284 -25.34 0.83 -3.59
CA ILE A 284 -24.25 0.28 -4.41
C ILE A 284 -23.86 1.30 -5.49
N TYR A 285 -22.56 1.55 -5.58
CA TYR A 285 -21.98 2.52 -6.49
C TYR A 285 -20.96 1.87 -7.41
N ALA A 286 -21.10 2.06 -8.71
CA ALA A 286 -20.07 1.73 -9.69
C ALA A 286 -19.22 2.98 -9.91
N GLY A 287 -17.93 2.89 -9.66
CA GLY A 287 -16.99 3.98 -9.84
C GLY A 287 -15.90 3.66 -10.85
N TRP A 288 -15.30 4.73 -11.38
CA TRP A 288 -14.08 4.66 -12.17
C TRP A 288 -13.21 5.87 -11.93
N ILE A 289 -11.90 5.64 -11.99
CA ILE A 289 -10.88 6.66 -11.82
C ILE A 289 -9.88 6.54 -12.96
N ALA A 290 -9.59 7.68 -13.60
CA ALA A 290 -8.53 7.73 -14.60
C ALA A 290 -7.18 7.67 -13.88
N PRO A 291 -6.27 6.78 -14.30
CA PRO A 291 -5.00 6.66 -13.62
C PRO A 291 -4.13 7.90 -13.95
N PRO A 292 -3.83 8.78 -12.97
CA PRO A 292 -3.07 10.00 -13.14
C PRO A 292 -1.60 9.75 -13.53
N ALA A 293 -0.82 10.83 -13.61
CA ALA A 293 0.63 10.74 -13.56
C ALA A 293 1.08 9.86 -12.38
N VAL A 294 1.98 8.91 -12.63
CA VAL A 294 2.45 7.94 -11.63
C VAL A 294 3.72 8.44 -10.99
N ILE A 295 3.69 8.64 -9.68
CA ILE A 295 4.91 8.88 -8.91
C ILE A 295 5.50 7.53 -8.50
N ARG A 296 6.80 7.37 -8.73
CA ARG A 296 7.58 6.20 -8.36
C ARG A 296 8.74 6.66 -7.49
N SER A 297 8.88 6.02 -6.33
CA SER A 297 9.94 6.30 -5.35
C SER A 297 10.78 5.04 -5.13
N PRO A 298 11.62 4.63 -6.09
CA PRO A 298 12.49 3.46 -5.95
C PRO A 298 13.57 3.70 -4.89
N ASP A 299 14.04 2.62 -4.24
CA ASP A 299 14.95 2.69 -3.09
C ASP A 299 16.36 3.26 -3.38
N SER A 300 16.74 3.40 -4.65
CA SER A 300 18.11 3.75 -5.09
C SER A 300 18.21 5.00 -5.98
N VAL A 301 17.08 5.66 -6.28
CA VAL A 301 17.01 6.76 -7.26
C VAL A 301 16.16 7.88 -6.71
N GLU A 302 16.36 9.10 -7.21
CA GLU A 302 15.42 10.19 -6.96
C GLU A 302 14.00 9.74 -7.39
N PRO A 303 12.97 10.04 -6.58
CA PRO A 303 11.59 9.86 -7.00
C PRO A 303 11.34 10.53 -8.34
N TYR A 304 10.48 9.94 -9.16
CA TYR A 304 10.15 10.47 -10.47
C TYR A 304 8.68 10.25 -10.78
N ALA A 305 8.13 11.14 -11.60
CA ALA A 305 6.77 11.02 -12.09
C ALA A 305 6.77 10.61 -13.57
N LEU A 306 5.70 9.95 -14.01
CA LEU A 306 5.46 9.57 -15.40
C LEU A 306 4.05 9.99 -15.81
N VAL A 307 3.91 10.62 -16.96
CA VAL A 307 2.64 10.84 -17.63
C VAL A 307 2.65 10.17 -19.01
N ARG A 308 1.57 9.48 -19.37
CA ARG A 308 1.44 8.80 -20.66
C ARG A 308 1.12 9.80 -21.77
N ASN A 309 1.57 9.51 -22.99
CA ASN A 309 1.18 10.21 -24.22
C ASN A 309 1.49 11.72 -24.22
N ALA A 310 2.45 12.21 -23.43
CA ALA A 310 2.76 13.64 -23.40
C ALA A 310 3.78 14.12 -24.46
N LEU A 311 4.24 13.23 -25.34
CA LEU A 311 5.22 13.56 -26.38
C LEU A 311 4.59 13.45 -27.78
N SER A 312 4.95 14.38 -28.67
CA SER A 312 4.55 14.33 -30.08
C SER A 312 5.41 13.33 -30.86
N SER A 313 4.92 12.86 -32.01
CA SER A 313 5.69 11.99 -32.91
C SER A 313 6.88 12.68 -33.59
N SER A 314 7.03 14.01 -33.48
CA SER A 314 8.14 14.80 -34.02
C SER A 314 9.08 15.22 -32.89
N ASP A 315 9.91 14.29 -32.44
CA ASP A 315 10.68 14.39 -31.21
C ASP A 315 12.05 15.08 -31.40
N SER A 316 12.04 16.39 -31.67
CA SER A 316 13.27 17.21 -31.84
C SER A 316 13.91 17.67 -30.52
N LEU A 317 13.17 17.63 -29.39
CA LEU A 317 13.63 18.13 -28.09
C LEU A 317 14.41 17.12 -27.23
N PHE A 318 14.24 15.83 -27.51
CA PHE A 318 14.92 14.75 -26.80
C PHE A 318 16.11 14.28 -27.63
N GLU A 319 17.32 14.39 -27.07
CA GLU A 319 18.50 13.87 -27.75
C GLU A 319 18.41 12.34 -27.81
N LYS A 320 18.72 11.79 -28.99
CA LYS A 320 18.67 10.36 -29.23
C LYS A 320 19.83 9.68 -28.48
N GLN A 321 19.52 9.08 -27.34
CA GLN A 321 20.43 8.19 -26.61
C GLN A 321 19.76 6.83 -26.47
N ASP A 322 19.49 6.18 -27.60
CA ASP A 322 18.80 4.90 -27.64
C ASP A 322 19.62 3.82 -26.90
N ALA A 323 19.19 3.48 -25.70
CA ALA A 323 19.59 2.24 -25.04
C ALA A 323 18.32 1.37 -24.92
N ALA A 324 18.32 0.24 -25.62
CA ALA A 324 17.25 -0.73 -25.58
C ALA A 324 17.35 -1.60 -24.31
N GLY A 325 16.22 -2.13 -23.84
CA GLY A 325 16.16 -2.97 -22.65
C GLY A 325 16.18 -2.20 -21.32
N MET A 326 15.86 -0.90 -21.33
CA MET A 326 15.78 -0.08 -20.12
C MET A 326 14.40 -0.14 -19.47
N SER A 327 14.34 -0.02 -18.15
CA SER A 327 13.12 0.32 -17.42
C SER A 327 12.94 1.84 -17.31
N ALA A 328 11.73 2.29 -16.94
CA ALA A 328 11.50 3.71 -16.62
C ALA A 328 12.41 4.20 -15.47
N THR A 329 12.71 3.33 -14.50
CA THR A 329 13.63 3.63 -13.40
C THR A 329 15.05 3.84 -13.91
N ASP A 330 15.55 2.99 -14.80
CA ASP A 330 16.88 3.16 -15.41
C ASP A 330 16.97 4.47 -16.18
N CYS A 331 15.88 4.85 -16.85
CA CYS A 331 15.78 6.11 -17.57
C CYS A 331 15.84 7.32 -16.64
N ALA A 332 15.10 7.28 -15.52
CA ALA A 332 15.16 8.30 -14.48
C ALA A 332 16.56 8.42 -13.84
N VAL A 333 17.22 7.29 -13.54
CA VAL A 333 18.61 7.25 -13.04
C VAL A 333 19.52 7.98 -14.01
N ARG A 334 19.45 7.65 -15.29
CA ARG A 334 20.32 8.22 -16.30
C ARG A 334 20.06 9.71 -16.49
N SER A 335 18.79 10.13 -16.51
CA SER A 335 18.42 11.55 -16.54
C SER A 335 19.05 12.32 -15.38
N ALA A 336 18.93 11.79 -14.15
CA ALA A 336 19.52 12.39 -12.96
C ALA A 336 21.06 12.44 -13.01
N GLN A 337 21.72 11.38 -13.49
CA GLN A 337 23.19 11.34 -13.66
C GLN A 337 23.70 12.37 -14.68
N GLN A 338 22.90 12.69 -15.70
CA GLN A 338 23.22 13.71 -16.70
C GLN A 338 22.77 15.13 -16.28
N GLY A 339 22.26 15.29 -15.06
CA GLY A 339 21.77 16.58 -14.55
C GLY A 339 20.55 17.10 -15.31
N GLN A 340 19.73 16.22 -15.89
CA GLN A 340 18.53 16.59 -16.65
C GLN A 340 17.25 16.23 -15.91
N LEU A 341 16.26 17.13 -16.00
CA LEU A 341 14.96 16.98 -15.33
C LEU A 341 14.05 16.00 -16.07
N PHE A 342 14.02 16.06 -17.40
CA PHE A 342 13.04 15.36 -18.23
C PHE A 342 13.63 14.18 -18.99
N PHE A 343 12.85 13.11 -19.09
CA PHE A 343 13.15 11.95 -19.91
C PHE A 343 11.91 11.43 -20.62
N ALA A 344 12.11 10.71 -21.71
CA ALA A 344 11.10 10.00 -22.45
C ALA A 344 11.37 8.50 -22.35
N PHE A 345 10.35 7.72 -22.00
CA PHE A 345 10.45 6.26 -21.91
C PHE A 345 9.39 5.62 -22.79
N ASP A 346 9.79 4.68 -23.63
CA ASP A 346 8.88 3.84 -24.39
C ASP A 346 8.92 2.41 -23.85
N GLU A 347 7.80 1.96 -23.29
CA GLU A 347 7.69 0.68 -22.59
C GLU A 347 7.69 -0.51 -23.56
N GLN A 348 7.20 -0.34 -24.78
CA GLN A 348 7.11 -1.42 -25.76
C GLN A 348 8.48 -1.75 -26.34
N THR A 349 9.24 -0.72 -26.70
CA THR A 349 10.60 -0.84 -27.24
C THR A 349 11.65 -0.88 -26.14
N GLN A 350 11.28 -0.57 -24.90
CA GLN A 350 12.18 -0.42 -23.75
C GLN A 350 13.31 0.58 -24.05
N THR A 351 12.97 1.69 -24.70
CA THR A 351 13.93 2.74 -25.08
C THR A 351 13.77 3.96 -24.19
N CYS A 352 14.90 4.60 -23.88
CA CYS A 352 14.99 5.81 -23.07
C CYS A 352 15.62 6.94 -23.89
N ARG A 353 15.10 8.15 -23.78
CA ARG A 353 15.69 9.36 -24.34
C ARG A 353 15.68 10.47 -23.30
N ILE A 354 16.70 11.32 -23.28
CA ILE A 354 16.87 12.36 -22.26
C ILE A 354 16.85 13.71 -22.97
N ALA A 355 16.12 14.66 -22.41
CA ALA A 355 16.07 16.02 -22.92
C ALA A 355 16.91 16.95 -22.06
N LYS A 356 17.57 17.90 -22.74
CA LYS A 356 18.16 19.03 -22.02
C LYS A 356 17.05 19.88 -21.45
N THR A 357 17.07 20.12 -20.14
CA THR A 357 16.02 20.89 -19.43
C THR A 357 15.82 22.27 -20.06
N GLN A 358 16.92 22.92 -20.45
CA GLN A 358 16.95 24.22 -21.14
C GLN A 358 16.37 24.18 -22.57
N SER A 359 16.34 23.01 -23.21
CA SER A 359 15.73 22.86 -24.55
C SER A 359 14.22 22.71 -24.47
N ILE A 360 13.68 22.23 -23.34
CA ILE A 360 12.24 22.08 -23.11
C ILE A 360 11.62 23.38 -22.56
N LEU A 361 12.38 24.17 -21.79
CA LEU A 361 11.90 25.43 -21.22
C LEU A 361 12.15 26.59 -22.18
N ALA A 362 11.10 27.27 -22.61
CA ALA A 362 11.18 28.57 -23.25
C ALA A 362 11.54 29.63 -22.19
N HIS A 363 12.75 30.16 -22.28
CA HIS A 363 13.31 31.12 -21.31
C HIS A 363 13.02 32.59 -21.65
N ASP A 364 12.38 32.88 -22.78
CA ASP A 364 12.21 34.25 -23.27
C ASP A 364 11.12 35.05 -22.53
N ASP A 365 10.28 34.40 -21.73
CA ASP A 365 9.21 35.05 -20.95
C ASP A 365 9.51 35.01 -19.45
N ALA A 366 10.12 36.08 -18.93
CA ALA A 366 10.44 36.24 -17.51
C ALA A 366 9.21 36.22 -16.59
N SER A 367 8.00 36.34 -17.14
CA SER A 367 6.74 36.29 -16.37
C SER A 367 6.15 34.88 -16.25
N ALA A 368 6.72 33.91 -16.98
CA ALA A 368 6.25 32.54 -17.02
C ALA A 368 6.83 31.68 -15.88
N THR A 369 5.95 31.00 -15.15
CA THR A 369 6.31 30.00 -14.14
C THR A 369 5.51 28.73 -14.35
N SER A 370 6.21 27.62 -14.57
CA SER A 370 5.61 26.29 -14.67
C SER A 370 5.59 25.60 -13.31
N PHE A 371 4.54 24.82 -13.04
CA PHE A 371 4.37 24.00 -11.84
C PHE A 371 4.08 22.56 -12.30
N LEU A 372 5.06 21.66 -12.22
CA LEU A 372 4.83 20.26 -12.57
C LEU A 372 4.13 19.55 -11.41
N TYR A 373 3.15 18.72 -11.74
CA TYR A 373 2.40 17.94 -10.77
C TYR A 373 3.34 17.07 -9.93
N TRP A 374 3.16 17.17 -8.62
CA TRP A 374 3.88 16.40 -7.63
C TRP A 374 2.96 16.29 -6.40
N THR A 375 2.86 15.11 -5.79
CA THR A 375 1.93 14.84 -4.68
C THR A 375 2.60 13.88 -3.69
N PRO A 376 2.26 13.93 -2.39
CA PRO A 376 1.39 14.89 -1.69
C PRO A 376 2.03 16.26 -1.38
N THR A 377 3.32 16.47 -1.70
CA THR A 377 3.98 17.76 -1.49
C THR A 377 3.63 18.77 -2.60
N ALA A 378 4.19 19.99 -2.52
CA ALA A 378 3.92 21.04 -3.50
C ALA A 378 4.44 20.69 -4.90
N PRO A 379 3.79 21.19 -5.97
CA PRO A 379 4.28 21.08 -7.34
C PRO A 379 5.73 21.56 -7.53
N ILE A 380 6.45 20.93 -8.46
CA ILE A 380 7.82 21.34 -8.80
C ILE A 380 7.76 22.63 -9.60
N LYS A 381 8.27 23.72 -9.02
CA LYS A 381 8.31 25.05 -9.63
C LYS A 381 9.50 25.18 -10.59
N LEU A 382 9.24 25.62 -11.82
CA LEU A 382 10.24 25.90 -12.85
C LEU A 382 10.06 27.31 -13.41
N HIS A 383 11.15 28.02 -13.64
CA HIS A 383 11.14 29.31 -14.34
C HIS A 383 11.07 29.09 -15.85
N GLY A 384 10.10 29.74 -16.51
CA GLY A 384 9.81 29.57 -17.94
C GLY A 384 8.61 28.66 -18.22
N ALA A 385 8.23 28.59 -19.48
CA ALA A 385 7.13 27.74 -19.98
C ALA A 385 7.68 26.51 -20.72
N LEU A 386 7.05 25.36 -20.58
CA LEU A 386 7.31 24.21 -21.45
C LEU A 386 6.96 24.54 -22.92
N ALA A 387 7.79 24.08 -23.86
CA ALA A 387 7.68 24.40 -25.28
C ALA A 387 6.33 23.92 -25.89
N GLU A 388 5.56 24.86 -26.45
CA GLU A 388 4.20 24.61 -26.96
C GLU A 388 4.14 23.69 -28.20
N ASP A 389 5.21 23.65 -28.98
CA ASP A 389 5.33 22.79 -30.16
C ASP A 389 5.37 21.31 -29.80
N VAL A 390 5.66 20.99 -28.54
CA VAL A 390 5.74 19.61 -28.03
C VAL A 390 4.69 19.31 -26.97
N ILE A 391 4.32 20.28 -26.13
CA ILE A 391 3.41 20.09 -25.01
C ILE A 391 2.14 20.95 -25.18
N PRO A 392 0.98 20.33 -25.47
CA PRO A 392 -0.29 21.02 -25.50
C PRO A 392 -0.61 21.71 -24.17
N ARG A 393 -1.16 22.93 -24.26
CA ARG A 393 -1.69 23.65 -23.11
C ARG A 393 -3.10 24.15 -23.35
N ARG A 394 -3.91 24.20 -22.29
CA ARG A 394 -5.27 24.74 -22.30
C ARG A 394 -5.39 25.83 -21.25
N GLN A 395 -6.03 26.94 -21.58
CA GLN A 395 -6.26 28.01 -20.62
C GLN A 395 -7.23 27.54 -19.53
N SER A 396 -6.88 27.81 -18.27
CA SER A 396 -7.72 27.57 -17.10
C SER A 396 -8.35 28.87 -16.60
N ARG A 397 -9.42 28.78 -15.80
CA ARG A 397 -10.20 29.94 -15.32
C ARG A 397 -9.57 30.66 -14.13
N HIS A 398 -8.45 30.18 -13.59
CA HIS A 398 -7.80 30.78 -12.43
C HIS A 398 -7.02 32.06 -12.80
N GLU A 399 -7.21 33.10 -11.99
CA GLU A 399 -6.63 34.45 -12.17
C GLU A 399 -5.55 34.79 -11.13
N ASP A 400 -5.11 33.79 -10.34
CA ASP A 400 -4.00 33.93 -9.39
C ASP A 400 -3.09 32.69 -9.40
N VAL A 401 -1.89 32.86 -8.81
CA VAL A 401 -0.86 31.82 -8.80
C VAL A 401 -1.29 30.61 -7.97
N ALA A 402 -1.98 30.80 -6.83
CA ALA A 402 -2.35 29.72 -5.93
C ALA A 402 -3.38 28.79 -6.58
N GLY A 403 -4.42 29.36 -7.16
CA GLY A 403 -5.42 28.65 -7.96
C GLY A 403 -4.80 28.00 -9.18
N CYS A 404 -3.82 28.64 -9.82
CA CYS A 404 -3.12 28.03 -10.96
C CYS A 404 -2.26 26.82 -10.54
N THR A 405 -1.56 26.89 -9.40
CA THR A 405 -0.77 25.78 -8.87
C THR A 405 -1.64 24.56 -8.56
N SER A 406 -2.87 24.76 -8.06
CA SER A 406 -3.83 23.68 -7.80
C SER A 406 -4.70 23.30 -9.00
N ALA A 407 -4.62 24.04 -10.12
CA ALA A 407 -5.51 23.84 -11.27
C ALA A 407 -5.31 22.47 -11.94
N CYS A 408 -4.11 21.90 -11.83
CA CYS A 408 -3.83 20.60 -12.41
C CYS A 408 -4.20 19.47 -11.45
N ILE A 409 -5.33 18.81 -11.73
CA ILE A 409 -5.73 17.54 -11.12
C ILE A 409 -5.60 16.43 -12.17
N PRO A 410 -4.55 15.59 -12.13
CA PRO A 410 -4.28 14.63 -13.20
C PRO A 410 -5.37 13.56 -13.38
N SER A 411 -6.05 13.16 -12.30
CA SER A 411 -7.19 12.22 -12.35
C SER A 411 -8.48 12.86 -12.89
N PHE A 412 -8.49 14.17 -13.14
CA PHE A 412 -9.59 14.88 -13.77
C PHE A 412 -9.35 15.19 -15.24
N GLU A 413 -8.18 15.73 -15.58
CA GLU A 413 -7.91 16.29 -16.91
C GLU A 413 -6.68 15.68 -17.59
N LEU A 414 -6.07 14.65 -16.99
CA LEU A 414 -4.78 14.06 -17.39
C LEU A 414 -3.64 15.06 -17.44
N CYS A 415 -3.82 16.23 -16.84
CA CYS A 415 -2.78 17.23 -16.80
C CYS A 415 -1.57 16.71 -16.02
N PHE A 416 -0.40 17.29 -16.29
CA PHE A 416 0.82 16.97 -15.55
C PHE A 416 1.53 18.22 -15.00
N GLY A 417 0.89 19.38 -15.12
CA GLY A 417 1.34 20.61 -14.53
C GLY A 417 0.49 21.80 -14.95
N SER A 418 0.86 22.97 -14.49
CA SER A 418 0.27 24.25 -14.86
C SER A 418 1.32 25.30 -15.18
N LEU A 419 0.88 26.38 -15.82
CA LEU A 419 1.69 27.52 -16.21
C LEU A 419 0.99 28.80 -15.80
N TRP A 420 1.68 29.60 -14.99
CA TRP A 420 1.25 30.94 -14.62
C TRP A 420 2.00 31.99 -15.43
N LEU A 421 1.27 32.86 -16.12
CA LEU A 421 1.82 34.05 -16.79
C LEU A 421 1.48 35.27 -15.94
N ALA A 422 2.48 35.79 -15.20
CA ALA A 422 2.26 36.84 -14.21
C ALA A 422 1.88 38.20 -14.83
N ASP A 423 2.37 38.49 -16.03
CA ASP A 423 2.08 39.72 -16.77
C ASP A 423 0.61 39.79 -17.23
N LYS A 424 0.07 38.64 -17.66
CA LYS A 424 -1.28 38.48 -18.21
C LYS A 424 -2.29 38.02 -17.16
N LYS A 425 -1.85 37.69 -15.95
CA LYS A 425 -2.65 37.04 -14.91
C LYS A 425 -3.44 35.83 -15.44
N THR A 426 -2.80 35.05 -16.30
CA THR A 426 -3.46 33.95 -17.02
C THR A 426 -2.84 32.63 -16.61
N CYS A 427 -3.70 31.66 -16.29
CA CYS A 427 -3.31 30.29 -16.01
C CYS A 427 -3.55 29.37 -17.21
N TYR A 428 -2.61 28.46 -17.44
CA TYR A 428 -2.77 27.33 -18.34
C TYR A 428 -2.48 26.02 -17.60
N ILE A 429 -3.01 24.91 -18.10
CA ILE A 429 -2.66 23.55 -17.68
C ILE A 429 -1.93 22.84 -18.83
N TYR A 430 -0.94 22.03 -18.48
CA TYR A 430 -0.21 21.18 -19.41
C TYR A 430 -0.92 19.85 -19.58
N LEU A 431 -1.22 19.49 -20.82
CA LEU A 431 -1.98 18.30 -21.18
C LEU A 431 -1.11 17.35 -22.01
N PRO A 432 -1.33 16.03 -21.91
CA PRO A 432 -0.67 15.09 -22.79
C PRO A 432 -1.12 15.30 -24.24
N ASN A 433 -0.27 14.96 -25.20
CA ASN A 433 -0.57 14.97 -26.62
C ASN A 433 -1.36 13.72 -27.02
N VAL A 434 -2.63 13.67 -26.60
CA VAL A 434 -3.57 12.58 -26.93
C VAL A 434 -4.20 12.72 -28.33
N ALA A 435 -3.97 13.84 -29.04
CA ALA A 435 -4.63 14.16 -30.31
C ALA A 435 -3.91 13.60 -31.56
N ALA A 436 -2.67 13.13 -31.45
CA ALA A 436 -1.98 12.51 -32.58
C ALA A 436 -2.63 11.15 -32.88
N ALA A 437 -3.18 10.96 -34.08
CA ALA A 437 -3.75 9.69 -34.56
C ALA A 437 -2.77 8.49 -34.49
N ASN A 438 -1.48 8.75 -34.18
CA ASN A 438 -0.39 7.80 -34.02
C ASN A 438 0.28 7.88 -32.62
N ALA A 439 -0.33 8.49 -31.61
CA ALA A 439 0.23 8.51 -30.26
C ALA A 439 0.36 7.06 -29.77
N SER A 440 1.60 6.59 -29.65
CA SER A 440 1.91 5.27 -29.13
C SER A 440 1.50 5.22 -27.67
N ASN A 441 0.47 4.43 -27.36
CA ASN A 441 0.00 4.15 -26.00
C ASN A 441 1.06 3.52 -25.08
N HIS A 442 2.34 3.48 -25.45
CA HIS A 442 3.45 2.90 -24.71
C HIS A 442 4.51 3.94 -24.34
N SER A 443 4.33 5.21 -24.75
CA SER A 443 5.31 6.26 -24.52
C SER A 443 4.92 7.15 -23.34
N PHE A 444 5.93 7.50 -22.54
CA PHE A 444 5.81 8.27 -21.31
C PHE A 444 6.77 9.47 -21.34
N LEU A 445 6.29 10.61 -20.88
CA LEU A 445 7.15 11.70 -20.41
C LEU A 445 7.35 11.51 -18.91
N GLY A 446 8.60 11.59 -18.46
CA GLY A 446 8.94 11.55 -17.05
C GLY A 446 9.73 12.77 -16.61
N TRP A 447 9.60 13.10 -15.32
CA TRP A 447 10.41 14.13 -14.66
C TRP A 447 10.84 13.67 -13.28
N ILE A 448 12.05 14.02 -12.88
CA ILE A 448 12.58 13.71 -11.55
C ILE A 448 12.16 14.76 -10.52
N ALA A 449 11.95 14.34 -9.27
CA ALA A 449 11.52 15.21 -8.16
C ALA A 449 12.54 16.30 -7.80
N LYS A 450 13.79 16.12 -8.22
CA LYS A 450 14.89 17.03 -7.91
C LYS A 450 14.59 18.39 -8.55
N THR A 451 14.11 19.33 -7.75
CA THR A 451 14.19 20.74 -8.10
C THR A 451 15.65 21.04 -8.41
N PRO A 452 15.96 21.67 -9.56
CA PRO A 452 17.27 22.25 -9.79
C PRO A 452 17.46 23.51 -8.93
N GLN A 453 17.22 23.43 -7.62
CA GLN A 453 17.85 24.30 -6.63
C GLN A 453 19.39 24.14 -6.62
N SER A 454 19.93 23.24 -7.46
CA SER A 454 21.34 23.21 -7.85
C SER A 454 21.67 23.92 -9.17
N LEU A 455 20.76 24.72 -9.77
CA LEU A 455 21.09 25.53 -10.97
C LEU A 455 20.92 27.05 -10.77
N HIS A 456 20.47 27.51 -9.60
CA HIS A 456 20.60 28.93 -9.23
C HIS A 456 21.33 29.05 -7.89
N VAL A 457 22.55 29.55 -8.00
CA VAL A 457 23.38 30.09 -6.93
C VAL A 457 22.61 31.24 -6.27
N ASN A 458 22.49 31.21 -4.94
CA ASN A 458 21.96 32.27 -4.03
C ASN A 458 20.52 32.13 -3.47
N ASP A 459 20.10 30.95 -3.04
CA ASP A 459 19.11 30.88 -1.95
C ASP A 459 19.88 30.69 -0.64
N GLU A 460 19.61 31.53 0.36
CA GLU A 460 20.08 31.32 1.73
C GLU A 460 19.58 29.94 2.19
N GLU A 461 20.50 28.98 2.22
CA GLU A 461 20.33 27.65 2.77
C GLU A 461 19.93 27.85 4.24
N PHE A 462 18.63 27.81 4.57
CA PHE A 462 18.21 27.63 5.94
C PHE A 462 18.62 26.19 6.29
N PRO A 463 19.72 25.96 7.03
CA PRO A 463 20.08 24.61 7.40
C PRO A 463 18.90 24.01 8.17
N ALA A 464 18.51 22.78 7.81
CA ALA A 464 17.51 22.06 8.60
C ALA A 464 17.90 22.16 10.08
N PRO A 465 16.98 22.55 10.98
CA PRO A 465 17.34 22.79 12.36
C PRO A 465 17.97 21.52 12.95
N SER A 466 19.06 21.70 13.71
CA SER A 466 19.71 20.57 14.37
C SER A 466 18.70 19.87 15.29
N PRO A 467 18.45 18.56 15.12
CA PRO A 467 17.48 17.86 15.95
C PRO A 467 17.91 17.84 17.42
N ASP A 468 17.01 18.21 18.32
CA ASP A 468 17.19 18.17 19.77
C ASP A 468 16.23 17.17 20.46
N HIS A 469 15.30 16.57 19.70
CA HIS A 469 14.47 15.47 20.15
C HIS A 469 14.79 14.22 19.33
N VAL A 470 14.76 13.04 19.96
CA VAL A 470 14.81 11.76 19.25
C VAL A 470 13.73 10.83 19.80
N HIS A 471 12.99 10.23 18.88
CA HIS A 471 11.98 9.22 19.15
C HIS A 471 12.45 7.91 18.53
N VAL A 472 12.60 6.88 19.35
CA VAL A 472 12.97 5.54 18.90
C VAL A 472 11.77 4.62 19.12
N PHE A 473 11.28 3.97 18.06
CA PHE A 473 10.22 2.97 18.15
C PHE A 473 10.83 1.61 17.84
N ILE A 474 10.68 0.68 18.77
CA ILE A 474 11.24 -0.67 18.68
C ILE A 474 10.07 -1.64 18.59
N SER A 475 9.97 -2.32 17.45
CA SER A 475 8.88 -3.25 17.16
C SER A 475 9.38 -4.63 16.79
N ALA A 476 8.48 -5.62 16.88
CA ALA A 476 8.80 -6.97 16.41
C ALA A 476 8.87 -6.93 14.89
N HIS A 477 7.80 -6.46 14.26
CA HIS A 477 7.59 -6.46 12.82
C HIS A 477 7.48 -5.05 12.24
N GLN A 478 7.53 -5.00 10.91
CA GLN A 478 7.66 -3.77 10.15
C GLN A 478 6.44 -2.87 10.21
N ASP A 479 5.24 -3.41 10.42
CA ASP A 479 3.95 -2.71 10.43
C ASP A 479 3.42 -2.35 11.84
N ASP A 480 4.04 -2.88 12.90
CA ASP A 480 3.53 -2.72 14.27
C ASP A 480 3.44 -1.24 14.69
N HIS A 481 4.39 -0.39 14.27
CA HIS A 481 4.38 1.03 14.65
C HIS A 481 3.39 1.84 13.82
N GLU A 482 3.12 1.45 12.57
CA GLU A 482 2.03 1.96 11.74
C GLU A 482 0.65 1.62 12.31
N LEU A 483 0.53 0.50 13.02
CA LEU A 483 -0.70 0.05 13.65
C LEU A 483 -0.89 0.65 15.05
N PHE A 484 0.06 0.42 15.95
CA PHE A 484 -0.13 0.60 17.40
C PHE A 484 0.54 1.86 17.97
N MET A 485 1.40 2.53 17.20
CA MET A 485 2.19 3.70 17.63
C MET A 485 2.08 4.90 16.69
N SER A 486 1.12 4.85 15.75
CA SER A 486 1.07 5.74 14.59
C SER A 486 0.85 7.20 14.93
N ALA A 487 0.01 7.52 15.93
CA ALA A 487 -0.22 8.89 16.33
C ALA A 487 1.03 9.53 16.94
N ASP A 488 1.79 8.81 17.76
CA ASP A 488 3.04 9.32 18.32
C ASP A 488 4.14 9.45 17.27
N VAL A 489 4.18 8.53 16.29
CA VAL A 489 5.04 8.65 15.10
C VAL A 489 4.71 9.91 14.31
N MET A 490 3.44 10.16 13.99
CA MET A 490 3.00 11.34 13.23
C MET A 490 3.24 12.65 14.00
N HIS A 491 2.99 12.68 15.31
CA HIS A 491 3.29 13.85 16.14
C HIS A 491 4.79 14.13 16.22
N ALA A 492 5.62 13.10 16.37
CA ALA A 492 7.07 13.27 16.35
C ALA A 492 7.54 13.78 14.99
N LEU A 493 7.04 13.23 13.89
CA LEU A 493 7.46 13.64 12.54
C LEU A 493 7.09 15.09 12.22
N ALA A 494 5.91 15.54 12.67
CA ALA A 494 5.44 16.92 12.52
C ALA A 494 6.29 17.96 13.29
N ASN A 495 7.07 17.54 14.30
CA ASN A 495 8.00 18.44 14.99
C ASN A 495 9.32 18.57 14.20
N PRO A 496 9.65 19.72 13.58
CA PRO A 496 10.83 19.88 12.72
C PRO A 496 12.19 19.71 13.44
N HIS A 497 12.20 19.56 14.77
CA HIS A 497 13.40 19.28 15.56
C HIS A 497 13.50 17.82 16.07
N ALA A 498 12.53 16.95 15.76
CA ALA A 498 12.55 15.54 16.18
C ALA A 498 13.12 14.55 15.15
N LYS A 499 14.13 13.78 15.53
CA LYS A 499 14.59 12.63 14.74
C LYS A 499 13.79 11.38 15.10
N LEU A 500 13.46 10.55 14.11
CA LEU A 500 12.76 9.27 14.29
C LEU A 500 13.65 8.10 13.92
N VAL A 501 13.62 7.06 14.75
CA VAL A 501 14.37 5.82 14.53
C VAL A 501 13.46 4.63 14.75
N PHE A 502 13.36 3.76 13.75
CA PHE A 502 12.63 2.50 13.81
C PHE A 502 13.63 1.35 13.91
N ILE A 503 13.43 0.46 14.87
CA ILE A 503 14.24 -0.75 15.06
C ILE A 503 13.31 -1.96 15.00
N TYR A 504 13.47 -2.79 13.97
CA TYR A 504 12.72 -4.03 13.82
C TYR A 504 13.56 -5.19 14.32
N THR A 505 13.07 -5.85 15.36
CA THR A 505 13.81 -6.93 16.02
C THR A 505 13.75 -8.25 15.26
N THR A 506 12.75 -8.45 14.39
CA THR A 506 12.69 -9.60 13.46
C THR A 506 12.61 -9.15 12.00
N ALA A 507 12.68 -10.11 11.09
CA ALA A 507 12.45 -9.91 9.67
C ALA A 507 10.96 -9.80 9.32
N GLY A 508 10.06 -10.15 10.24
CA GLY A 508 8.63 -10.20 9.93
C GLY A 508 8.28 -11.28 8.92
N ASP A 509 9.08 -12.34 8.83
CA ASP A 509 9.09 -13.30 7.74
C ASP A 509 8.02 -14.36 7.86
N ALA A 510 7.33 -14.52 9.00
CA ALA A 510 6.43 -15.66 9.25
C ALA A 510 7.05 -17.01 8.80
N ASP A 511 8.38 -17.12 8.94
CA ASP A 511 9.24 -18.22 8.47
C ASP A 511 9.22 -18.52 6.97
N ALA A 512 8.67 -17.61 6.17
CA ALA A 512 8.67 -17.65 4.71
C ALA A 512 10.01 -17.15 4.12
N ARG A 513 10.43 -17.75 3.00
CA ARG A 513 11.65 -17.41 2.27
C ARG A 513 11.38 -17.08 0.80
N ASP A 514 10.16 -16.63 0.50
CA ASP A 514 9.62 -16.56 -0.86
C ASP A 514 9.34 -15.13 -1.34
N GLY A 515 9.96 -14.13 -0.69
CA GLY A 515 9.83 -12.70 -1.00
C GLY A 515 9.00 -11.90 0.00
N TRP A 516 8.37 -12.56 0.98
CA TRP A 516 7.46 -11.92 1.93
C TRP A 516 8.13 -10.86 2.81
N TRP A 517 9.26 -11.17 3.43
CA TRP A 517 9.94 -10.23 4.33
C TRP A 517 10.48 -9.01 3.58
N GLU A 518 10.98 -9.20 2.34
CA GLU A 518 11.40 -8.09 1.47
C GLU A 518 10.22 -7.18 1.10
N ALA A 519 9.04 -7.76 0.92
CA ALA A 519 7.82 -7.01 0.64
C ALA A 519 7.41 -6.18 1.86
N ARG A 520 7.44 -6.74 3.08
CA ARG A 520 7.15 -6.00 4.33
C ARG A 520 8.11 -4.84 4.57
N GLU A 521 9.42 -5.02 4.33
CA GLU A 521 10.38 -3.91 4.36
C GLU A 521 9.99 -2.81 3.35
N SER A 522 9.60 -3.19 2.13
CA SER A 522 9.12 -2.22 1.14
C SER A 522 7.84 -1.51 1.58
N GLY A 523 6.95 -2.20 2.30
CA GLY A 523 5.71 -1.68 2.85
C GLY A 523 5.95 -0.56 3.86
N THR A 524 6.73 -0.83 4.92
CA THR A 524 7.03 0.20 5.95
C THR A 524 7.82 1.39 5.39
N LEU A 525 8.71 1.15 4.43
CA LEU A 525 9.43 2.24 3.75
C LEU A 525 8.50 3.11 2.90
N ALA A 526 7.48 2.52 2.27
CA ALA A 526 6.44 3.27 1.56
C ALA A 526 5.56 4.08 2.53
N ALA A 527 5.17 3.50 3.67
CA ALA A 527 4.48 4.21 4.75
C ALA A 527 5.28 5.42 5.24
N SER A 528 6.56 5.23 5.56
CA SER A 528 7.43 6.30 6.05
C SER A 528 7.68 7.39 5.01
N SER A 529 7.88 7.02 3.73
CA SER A 529 7.97 8.00 2.65
C SER A 529 6.69 8.84 2.56
N THR A 530 5.53 8.18 2.65
CA THR A 530 4.22 8.83 2.60
C THR A 530 4.03 9.81 3.76
N LEU A 531 4.37 9.40 4.99
CA LEU A 531 4.27 10.29 6.16
C LEU A 531 5.20 11.50 6.06
N VAL A 532 6.44 11.31 5.58
CA VAL A 532 7.38 12.43 5.34
C VAL A 532 6.77 13.40 4.33
N GLU A 533 6.21 12.90 3.24
CA GLU A 533 5.60 13.76 2.22
C GLU A 533 4.31 14.45 2.69
N LEU A 534 3.57 13.87 3.64
CA LEU A 534 2.34 14.46 4.21
C LEU A 534 2.60 15.47 5.32
N LEU A 535 3.58 15.22 6.19
CA LEU A 535 3.73 15.89 7.49
C LEU A 535 4.99 16.72 7.62
N ALA A 536 6.02 16.45 6.82
CA ALA A 536 7.25 17.21 6.90
C ALA A 536 7.11 18.49 6.06
N GLU A 537 7.68 19.61 6.54
CA GLU A 537 7.78 20.88 5.80
C GLU A 537 8.26 20.66 4.33
N PRO A 538 7.89 21.54 3.38
CA PRO A 538 8.16 21.37 1.94
C PRO A 538 9.64 21.15 1.55
N SER A 539 10.59 21.43 2.46
CA SER A 539 12.02 21.22 2.29
C SER A 539 12.48 19.77 2.53
N PHE A 540 11.63 18.88 3.05
CA PHE A 540 12.03 17.53 3.39
C PHE A 540 11.97 16.57 2.20
N ASN A 541 13.09 15.91 1.95
CA ASN A 541 13.25 14.92 0.89
C ASN A 541 12.79 13.53 1.39
N SER A 542 11.85 12.87 0.71
CA SER A 542 11.44 11.49 1.01
C SER A 542 12.37 10.42 0.43
N ARG A 543 13.50 10.83 -0.16
CA ARG A 543 14.50 9.94 -0.75
C ARG A 543 14.99 8.93 0.27
N ARG A 544 15.04 7.68 -0.19
CA ARG A 544 15.57 6.57 0.59
C ARG A 544 17.06 6.40 0.33
N LYS A 545 17.84 6.20 1.38
CA LYS A 545 19.25 5.82 1.30
C LYS A 545 19.51 4.58 2.12
N THR A 546 19.82 3.52 1.39
CA THR A 546 20.17 2.21 1.93
C THR A 546 21.66 2.11 2.22
N SER A 547 22.03 1.61 3.39
CA SER A 547 23.41 1.26 3.74
C SER A 547 23.48 0.08 4.69
N LEU A 548 24.68 -0.45 4.90
CA LEU A 548 24.97 -1.42 5.93
C LEU A 548 25.68 -0.70 7.09
N ALA A 549 25.00 -0.56 8.22
CA ALA A 549 25.50 0.15 9.39
C ALA A 549 26.24 -0.82 10.32
N ARG A 550 27.45 -0.47 10.74
CA ARG A 550 28.18 -1.23 11.75
C ARG A 550 27.65 -0.89 13.14
N VAL A 551 27.02 -1.85 13.78
CA VAL A 551 26.36 -1.76 15.09
C VAL A 551 27.06 -2.71 16.05
N GLY A 552 28.06 -2.19 16.77
CA GLY A 552 28.95 -3.02 17.59
C GLY A 552 29.74 -4.01 16.73
N ARG A 553 29.54 -5.32 16.95
CA ARG A 553 30.14 -6.39 16.14
C ARG A 553 29.29 -6.78 14.92
N PHE A 554 28.07 -6.26 14.81
CA PHE A 554 27.11 -6.66 13.79
C PHE A 554 27.06 -5.64 12.67
N HIS A 555 26.73 -6.12 11.48
CA HIS A 555 26.25 -5.27 10.40
C HIS A 555 24.74 -5.35 10.27
N VAL A 556 24.07 -4.21 10.41
CA VAL A 556 22.61 -4.09 10.37
C VAL A 556 22.22 -3.25 9.16
N ARG A 557 21.24 -3.73 8.41
CA ARG A 557 20.71 -3.00 7.25
C ARG A 557 20.01 -1.74 7.76
N ARG A 558 20.49 -0.57 7.30
CA ARG A 558 19.89 0.73 7.61
C ARG A 558 19.29 1.35 6.35
N THR A 559 18.08 1.89 6.44
CA THR A 559 17.50 2.74 5.40
C THR A 559 17.12 4.09 6.01
N ASP A 560 17.76 5.14 5.54
CA ASP A 560 17.38 6.52 5.87
C ASP A 560 16.26 6.96 4.92
N VAL A 561 15.19 7.57 5.42
CA VAL A 561 14.12 8.23 4.63
C VAL A 561 14.21 9.72 4.92
N GLY A 562 14.75 10.46 3.96
CA GLY A 562 15.19 11.83 4.20
C GLY A 562 16.28 11.92 5.27
N ASP A 563 16.37 13.08 5.91
CA ASP A 563 17.47 13.37 6.84
C ASP A 563 17.17 13.01 8.31
N ARG A 564 15.90 12.70 8.63
CA ARG A 564 15.42 12.60 10.03
C ARG A 564 14.84 11.25 10.42
N LEU A 565 14.52 10.38 9.46
CA LEU A 565 13.86 9.11 9.72
C LEU A 565 14.80 7.97 9.33
N ARG A 566 15.07 7.03 10.25
CA ARG A 566 15.97 5.90 10.02
C ARG A 566 15.31 4.59 10.39
N HIS A 567 15.39 3.61 9.50
CA HIS A 567 14.99 2.23 9.77
C HIS A 567 16.20 1.34 9.95
N TYR A 568 16.21 0.53 11.00
CA TYR A 568 17.19 -0.52 11.25
C TYR A 568 16.50 -1.88 11.18
N PHE A 569 16.89 -2.70 10.21
CA PHE A 569 16.37 -4.04 10.00
C PHE A 569 17.37 -5.07 10.52
N VAL A 570 17.09 -5.65 11.69
CA VAL A 570 17.91 -6.72 12.29
C VAL A 570 17.88 -7.98 11.43
N ARG A 571 16.74 -8.23 10.75
CA ARG A 571 16.49 -9.36 9.84
C ARG A 571 16.73 -10.73 10.46
N LEU A 572 16.51 -10.88 11.76
CA LEU A 572 16.45 -12.19 12.42
C LEU A 572 15.09 -12.84 12.10
N GLY A 573 15.09 -14.10 11.66
CA GLY A 573 13.83 -14.82 11.41
C GLY A 573 12.95 -14.92 12.67
N GLU A 574 11.63 -14.91 12.50
CA GLU A 574 10.67 -15.01 13.60
C GLU A 574 10.88 -16.30 14.41
N GLU A 575 11.01 -17.48 13.79
CA GLU A 575 11.31 -18.74 14.51
C GLU A 575 12.58 -18.62 15.38
N SER A 576 13.62 -17.97 14.86
CA SER A 576 14.88 -17.79 15.58
C SER A 576 14.70 -16.84 16.76
N MET A 577 13.91 -15.77 16.61
CA MET A 577 13.54 -14.89 17.72
C MET A 577 12.71 -15.64 18.78
N PHE A 578 11.73 -16.45 18.39
CA PHE A 578 10.95 -17.29 19.32
C PHE A 578 11.88 -18.15 20.18
N LYS A 579 12.81 -18.87 19.54
CA LYS A 579 13.77 -19.72 20.24
C LYS A 579 14.66 -18.94 21.21
N PHE A 580 15.12 -17.76 20.82
CA PHE A 580 15.97 -16.95 21.69
C PHE A 580 15.22 -16.29 22.84
N ALA A 581 14.06 -15.69 22.57
CA ALA A 581 13.35 -14.87 23.53
C ALA A 581 12.42 -15.67 24.46
N LEU A 582 11.87 -16.79 23.99
CA LEU A 582 10.83 -17.53 24.70
C LEU A 582 11.32 -18.91 25.15
N ASP A 583 12.12 -19.61 24.34
CA ASP A 583 12.70 -20.91 24.74
C ASP A 583 14.04 -20.78 25.48
N ASN A 584 14.60 -19.56 25.59
CA ASN A 584 15.95 -19.30 26.11
C ASN A 584 17.02 -20.18 25.44
N ALA A 585 16.86 -20.47 24.14
CA ALA A 585 17.82 -21.26 23.40
C ALA A 585 19.17 -20.53 23.35
N THR A 586 20.24 -21.28 23.60
CA THR A 586 21.63 -20.81 23.50
C THR A 586 22.40 -21.72 22.54
N ASN A 587 23.50 -21.22 21.95
CA ASN A 587 24.35 -21.94 20.99
C ASN A 587 23.67 -22.32 19.67
N ARG A 588 22.63 -21.58 19.26
CA ARG A 588 22.18 -21.62 17.86
C ARG A 588 23.05 -20.68 17.03
N VAL A 589 23.11 -20.85 15.72
CA VAL A 589 23.82 -19.94 14.83
C VAL A 589 22.84 -19.52 13.77
N GLU A 590 22.29 -18.33 13.94
CA GLU A 590 21.22 -17.80 13.09
C GLU A 590 21.78 -16.60 12.31
N LYS A 591 21.67 -16.66 10.99
CA LYS A 591 22.14 -15.60 10.09
C LYS A 591 21.00 -14.61 9.80
N PRO A 592 21.29 -13.29 9.71
CA PRO A 592 20.32 -12.34 9.18
C PRO A 592 19.86 -12.73 7.77
N LEU A 593 18.58 -12.54 7.49
CA LEU A 593 18.01 -12.82 6.16
C LEU A 593 18.56 -11.87 5.08
N GLY A 594 18.72 -12.40 3.87
CA GLY A 594 19.29 -11.69 2.73
C GLY A 594 20.80 -11.42 2.83
N ASN A 595 21.50 -12.05 3.78
CA ASN A 595 22.95 -11.98 3.90
C ASN A 595 23.65 -13.15 3.17
N ASP A 596 23.51 -13.19 1.85
CA ASP A 596 24.01 -14.32 1.04
C ASP A 596 25.50 -14.19 0.70
N ASN A 597 26.10 -12.99 0.84
CA ASN A 597 27.44 -12.67 0.32
C ASN A 597 28.38 -11.90 1.27
N HIS A 598 28.03 -11.65 2.55
CA HIS A 598 28.92 -10.96 3.50
C HIS A 598 29.04 -11.66 4.88
N GLU A 599 30.30 -11.87 5.26
CA GLU A 599 30.86 -12.12 6.61
C GLU A 599 30.24 -13.27 7.44
N GLU A 600 31.00 -14.36 7.61
CA GLU A 600 30.72 -15.44 8.58
C GLU A 600 30.57 -14.94 10.03
N GLU A 601 30.85 -13.67 10.30
CA GLU A 601 30.91 -13.03 11.62
C GLU A 601 29.56 -12.44 12.10
N ASP A 602 28.62 -12.14 11.18
CA ASP A 602 27.31 -11.57 11.49
C ASP A 602 26.28 -12.66 11.84
N VAL A 603 26.50 -13.34 12.97
CA VAL A 603 25.61 -14.40 13.47
C VAL A 603 25.06 -14.09 14.86
N TYR A 604 23.76 -14.34 15.03
CA TYR A 604 23.07 -14.31 16.32
C TYR A 604 23.12 -15.69 16.94
N THR A 605 23.51 -15.76 18.21
CA THR A 605 23.66 -17.01 18.95
C THR A 605 22.79 -17.11 20.19
N SER A 606 22.24 -15.99 20.61
CA SER A 606 21.41 -15.85 21.81
C SER A 606 20.60 -14.56 21.77
N LEU A 607 19.68 -14.41 22.73
CA LEU A 607 18.97 -13.16 22.97
C LEU A 607 19.91 -11.99 23.33
N ASP A 608 21.05 -12.28 23.96
CA ASP A 608 22.03 -11.25 24.35
C ASP A 608 22.67 -10.58 23.13
N ASP A 609 22.83 -11.30 22.02
CA ASP A 609 23.28 -10.73 20.76
C ASP A 609 22.27 -9.72 20.20
N VAL A 610 20.97 -10.06 20.24
CA VAL A 610 19.89 -9.16 19.83
C VAL A 610 19.83 -7.92 20.73
N LYS A 611 19.89 -8.11 22.06
CA LYS A 611 19.98 -7.00 23.04
C LYS A 611 21.20 -6.12 22.79
N ALA A 612 22.35 -6.71 22.41
CA ALA A 612 23.56 -5.98 22.10
C ALA A 612 23.40 -5.10 20.86
N VAL A 613 22.71 -5.57 19.81
CA VAL A 613 22.37 -4.79 18.61
C VAL A 613 21.46 -3.63 18.97
N VAL A 614 20.31 -3.89 19.61
CA VAL A 614 19.33 -2.86 20.00
C VAL A 614 20.00 -1.78 20.85
N ARG A 615 20.79 -2.19 21.84
CA ARG A 615 21.58 -1.30 22.68
C ARG A 615 22.54 -0.42 21.88
N ALA A 616 23.30 -1.01 20.95
CA ALA A 616 24.28 -0.26 20.19
C ALA A 616 23.61 0.77 19.28
N ILE A 617 22.47 0.44 18.67
CA ILE A 617 21.66 1.41 17.91
C ILE A 617 21.16 2.52 18.84
N LEU A 618 20.56 2.18 19.98
CA LEU A 618 20.07 3.17 20.95
C LEU A 618 21.18 4.13 21.38
N ARG A 619 22.37 3.62 21.70
CA ARG A 619 23.53 4.45 22.02
C ARG A 619 23.89 5.39 20.88
N ASP A 620 24.05 4.88 19.68
CA ASP A 620 24.54 5.67 18.55
C ASP A 620 23.49 6.70 18.07
N GLU A 621 22.21 6.40 18.24
CA GLU A 621 21.11 7.22 17.75
C GLU A 621 20.60 8.25 18.77
N THR A 622 20.78 8.02 20.08
CA THR A 622 20.30 8.88 21.17
C THR A 622 21.38 9.73 21.83
N TYR A 623 22.66 9.41 21.63
CA TYR A 623 23.76 10.16 22.23
C TYR A 623 23.73 11.64 21.82
N GLY A 624 23.84 12.54 22.81
CA GLY A 624 23.86 13.98 22.59
C GLY A 624 22.50 14.66 22.51
N PHE A 625 21.39 13.90 22.55
CA PHE A 625 20.05 14.45 22.49
C PHE A 625 19.56 14.87 23.89
N PRO A 626 19.02 16.09 24.07
CA PRO A 626 18.46 16.52 25.35
C PRO A 626 17.10 15.86 25.65
N SER A 627 16.32 15.46 24.63
CA SER A 627 15.05 14.76 24.80
C SER A 627 15.04 13.43 24.05
N VAL A 628 14.87 12.32 24.79
CA VAL A 628 14.83 10.96 24.23
C VAL A 628 13.54 10.27 24.64
N VAL A 629 12.77 9.81 23.65
CA VAL A 629 11.57 8.98 23.85
C VAL A 629 11.81 7.61 23.22
N VAL A 630 11.54 6.53 23.95
CA VAL A 630 11.60 5.16 23.44
C VAL A 630 10.23 4.49 23.58
N GLY A 631 9.69 4.01 22.47
CA GLY A 631 8.40 3.32 22.37
C GLY A 631 8.56 1.83 22.05
N ALA A 632 7.79 0.96 22.71
CA ALA A 632 7.69 -0.47 22.40
C ALA A 632 6.33 -1.05 22.83
N ASN A 633 5.99 -2.28 22.48
CA ASN A 633 4.77 -2.93 22.95
C ASN A 633 4.87 -3.31 24.45
N GLU A 634 3.74 -3.27 25.16
CA GLU A 634 3.66 -3.70 26.56
C GLU A 634 3.78 -5.23 26.67
N PHE A 635 4.43 -5.67 27.74
CA PHE A 635 4.79 -7.07 27.99
C PHE A 635 4.58 -7.48 29.44
N HIS A 636 4.30 -6.52 30.33
CA HIS A 636 4.23 -6.76 31.76
C HIS A 636 3.11 -5.95 32.40
N GLY A 637 2.57 -6.46 33.51
CA GLY A 637 1.52 -5.78 34.27
C GLY A 637 0.16 -5.79 33.57
N LEU A 638 -0.03 -6.70 32.61
CA LEU A 638 -1.29 -6.88 31.89
C LEU A 638 -2.36 -7.49 32.81
N ASP A 639 -3.57 -6.95 32.71
CA ASP A 639 -4.76 -7.53 33.34
C ASP A 639 -4.98 -8.96 32.84
N ALA A 640 -5.65 -9.80 33.64
CA ALA A 640 -5.87 -11.21 33.30
C ALA A 640 -6.61 -11.41 31.95
N ALA A 641 -7.41 -10.44 31.52
CA ALA A 641 -8.11 -10.48 30.23
C ALA A 641 -7.20 -10.13 29.04
N ASP A 642 -6.04 -9.51 29.29
CA ASP A 642 -5.11 -9.03 28.27
C ASP A 642 -3.88 -9.94 28.11
N GLN A 643 -3.67 -10.88 29.04
CA GLN A 643 -2.54 -11.81 29.01
C GLN A 643 -2.68 -12.81 27.85
N GLY A 644 -1.65 -12.87 27.00
CA GLY A 644 -1.61 -13.79 25.86
C GLY A 644 -2.55 -13.42 24.70
N VAL A 645 -3.14 -12.22 24.72
CA VAL A 645 -3.96 -11.70 23.62
C VAL A 645 -3.09 -11.09 22.52
N ASP A 646 -1.93 -10.55 22.86
CA ASP A 646 -1.01 -9.97 21.88
C ASP A 646 -0.09 -11.02 21.27
N HIS A 647 0.57 -10.63 20.18
CA HIS A 647 1.58 -11.49 19.58
C HIS A 647 2.78 -11.62 20.53
N GLN A 648 3.26 -12.85 20.77
CA GLN A 648 4.33 -13.10 21.74
C GLN A 648 5.63 -12.37 21.40
N LEU A 649 5.89 -12.11 20.11
CA LEU A 649 7.05 -11.31 19.69
C LEU A 649 6.90 -9.82 20.04
N HIS A 650 5.68 -9.27 20.09
CA HIS A 650 5.47 -7.90 20.60
C HIS A 650 5.91 -7.81 22.05
N GLU A 651 5.43 -8.74 22.89
CA GLU A 651 5.80 -8.81 24.31
C GLU A 651 7.31 -9.04 24.49
N ALA A 652 7.91 -9.94 23.70
CA ALA A 652 9.35 -10.19 23.73
C ALA A 652 10.16 -8.93 23.39
N THR A 653 9.76 -8.18 22.36
CA THR A 653 10.40 -6.92 21.97
C THR A 653 10.26 -5.83 23.04
N GLY A 654 9.09 -5.76 23.69
CA GLY A 654 8.85 -4.92 24.86
C GLY A 654 9.83 -5.24 26.00
N ALA A 655 9.97 -6.53 26.32
CA ALA A 655 10.87 -7.02 27.37
C ALA A 655 12.35 -6.79 27.04
N ILE A 656 12.76 -6.99 25.78
CA ILE A 656 14.11 -6.66 25.28
C ILE A 656 14.39 -5.17 25.50
N THR A 657 13.44 -4.31 25.11
CA THR A 657 13.55 -2.85 25.24
C THR A 657 13.72 -2.43 26.70
N ALA A 658 12.86 -2.91 27.60
CA ALA A 658 12.95 -2.64 29.03
C ALA A 658 14.31 -3.10 29.60
N SER A 659 14.71 -4.34 29.31
CA SER A 659 15.96 -4.93 29.77
C SER A 659 17.18 -4.11 29.32
N VAL A 660 17.19 -3.62 28.07
CA VAL A 660 18.27 -2.77 27.56
C VAL A 660 18.30 -1.43 28.28
N LEU A 661 17.17 -0.77 28.49
CA LEU A 661 17.11 0.54 29.14
C LEU A 661 17.48 0.48 30.63
N GLU A 662 17.04 -0.56 31.34
CA GLU A 662 17.35 -0.78 32.77
C GLU A 662 18.83 -1.10 33.03
N THR A 663 19.52 -1.68 32.05
CA THR A 663 20.94 -2.04 32.17
C THR A 663 21.84 -0.80 32.29
N TYR A 664 21.37 0.39 31.86
CA TYR A 664 22.18 1.61 31.81
C TYR A 664 21.62 2.70 32.73
N PRO A 665 22.36 3.08 33.80
CA PRO A 665 21.90 4.06 34.78
C PRO A 665 21.50 5.43 34.19
N LEU A 666 22.14 5.86 33.08
CA LEU A 666 21.81 7.10 32.39
C LEU A 666 20.43 7.01 31.73
N TRP A 667 20.19 5.98 30.91
CA TRP A 667 18.91 5.81 30.22
C TRP A 667 17.75 5.59 31.17
N ALA A 668 17.99 4.86 32.27
CA ALA A 668 17.02 4.70 33.34
C ALA A 668 16.57 6.05 33.97
N GLN A 669 17.30 7.15 33.78
CA GLN A 669 17.01 8.48 34.34
C GLN A 669 16.60 9.53 33.30
N CYS A 670 16.96 9.35 32.03
CA CYS A 670 16.81 10.39 31.00
C CYS A 670 15.89 10.00 29.84
N VAL A 671 15.60 8.70 29.66
CA VAL A 671 14.74 8.21 28.56
C VAL A 671 13.30 8.14 29.03
N HIS A 672 12.42 8.89 28.37
CA HIS A 672 10.97 8.74 28.52
C HIS A 672 10.51 7.48 27.77
N GLN A 673 9.95 6.52 28.48
CA GLN A 673 9.52 5.24 27.91
C GLN A 673 8.00 5.22 27.73
N LYS A 674 7.54 4.72 26.59
CA LYS A 674 6.13 4.49 26.30
C LYS A 674 5.90 3.05 25.88
N TYR A 675 5.00 2.37 26.57
CA TYR A 675 4.59 1.01 26.25
C TYR A 675 3.15 1.00 25.74
N TYR A 676 2.95 0.45 24.55
CA TYR A 676 1.67 0.47 23.84
C TYR A 676 0.97 -0.89 23.91
N PHE A 677 -0.35 -0.89 23.99
CA PHE A 677 -1.12 -2.10 23.71
C PHE A 677 -1.06 -2.42 22.21
N GLY A 678 -0.84 -3.69 21.87
CA GLY A 678 -1.02 -4.26 20.54
C GLY A 678 -2.46 -4.75 20.34
N TYR A 679 -2.62 -6.04 20.04
CA TYR A 679 -3.94 -6.62 19.74
C TYR A 679 -4.90 -6.62 20.93
N GLN A 680 -4.45 -6.40 22.17
CA GLN A 680 -5.33 -6.29 23.34
C GLN A 680 -6.38 -5.17 23.22
N ARG A 681 -6.17 -4.19 22.33
CA ARG A 681 -7.09 -3.07 22.10
C ARG A 681 -7.59 -2.94 20.66
N TRP A 682 -7.40 -3.95 19.82
CA TRP A 682 -7.81 -3.93 18.41
C TRP A 682 -9.31 -3.67 18.18
N GLN A 683 -10.18 -4.12 19.10
CA GLN A 683 -11.64 -3.91 19.08
C GLN A 683 -12.10 -2.72 19.94
N ALA A 684 -11.18 -1.98 20.56
CA ALA A 684 -11.54 -0.81 21.35
C ALA A 684 -12.14 0.30 20.46
N GLN A 685 -12.65 1.38 21.06
CA GLN A 685 -13.09 2.53 20.26
C GLN A 685 -11.90 3.17 19.54
N ALA A 686 -12.07 3.66 18.32
CA ALA A 686 -11.04 4.49 17.68
C ALA A 686 -10.80 5.76 18.52
N ASN A 687 -9.54 6.06 18.83
CA ASN A 687 -9.14 7.18 19.69
C ASN A 687 -8.14 8.15 19.05
N ILE A 688 -7.65 7.86 17.83
CA ILE A 688 -6.85 8.80 17.05
C ILE A 688 -7.80 9.83 16.41
N PRO A 689 -7.61 11.15 16.66
CA PRO A 689 -8.46 12.18 16.07
C PRO A 689 -8.12 12.44 14.59
N GLU A 690 -9.05 13.08 13.87
CA GLU A 690 -8.75 13.65 12.55
C GLU A 690 -7.82 14.88 12.68
N PRO A 691 -6.94 15.16 11.69
CA PRO A 691 -6.78 14.44 10.42
C PRO A 691 -5.84 13.21 10.50
N TYR A 692 -5.21 12.95 11.66
CA TYR A 692 -4.23 11.88 11.82
C TYR A 692 -4.81 10.48 11.55
N ARG A 693 -6.08 10.24 11.88
CA ARG A 693 -6.76 8.98 11.52
C ARG A 693 -6.81 8.80 10.00
N SER A 694 -7.20 9.82 9.24
CA SER A 694 -7.18 9.77 7.78
C SER A 694 -5.77 9.58 7.22
N PHE A 695 -4.76 10.21 7.83
CA PHE A 695 -3.36 10.02 7.42
C PHE A 695 -2.86 8.61 7.67
N GLN A 696 -3.20 8.00 8.81
CA GLN A 696 -2.86 6.60 9.11
C GLN A 696 -3.48 5.66 8.09
N ARG A 697 -4.77 5.86 7.74
CA ARG A 697 -5.46 5.04 6.72
C ARG A 697 -4.81 5.18 5.34
N TYR A 698 -4.45 6.40 4.94
CA TYR A 698 -3.76 6.64 3.68
C TYR A 698 -2.35 6.03 3.65
N MET A 699 -1.59 6.16 4.75
CA MET A 699 -0.28 5.51 4.92
C MET A 699 -0.39 3.97 4.84
N TRP A 700 -1.37 3.39 5.53
CA TRP A 700 -1.63 1.94 5.49
C TRP A 700 -1.96 1.45 4.08
N LEU A 701 -2.72 2.22 3.32
CA LEU A 701 -2.98 1.93 1.91
C LEU A 701 -1.69 1.89 1.07
N GLN A 702 -0.78 2.83 1.26
CA GLN A 702 0.50 2.85 0.54
C GLN A 702 1.41 1.68 0.94
N LEU A 703 1.43 1.30 2.22
CA LEU A 703 2.11 0.10 2.71
C LEU A 703 1.55 -1.14 2.03
N SER A 704 0.23 -1.31 2.06
CA SER A 704 -0.46 -2.48 1.53
C SER A 704 -0.27 -2.62 0.01
N ALA A 705 -0.33 -1.51 -0.74
CA ALA A 705 -0.07 -1.50 -2.18
C ALA A 705 1.41 -1.81 -2.51
N ALA A 706 2.35 -1.31 -1.70
CA ALA A 706 3.78 -1.59 -1.90
C ALA A 706 4.14 -3.05 -1.63
N ILE A 707 3.47 -3.70 -0.66
CA ILE A 707 3.60 -5.14 -0.43
C ILE A 707 3.02 -5.91 -1.61
N ASP A 708 1.78 -5.64 -2.02
CA ASP A 708 1.12 -6.33 -3.16
C ASP A 708 1.94 -6.26 -4.46
N ALA A 709 2.57 -5.11 -4.72
CA ALA A 709 3.42 -4.91 -5.89
C ALA A 709 4.68 -5.80 -5.91
N ARG A 710 5.17 -6.25 -4.74
CA ARG A 710 6.34 -7.15 -4.62
C ARG A 710 5.94 -8.60 -4.34
N TYR A 711 4.85 -8.79 -3.62
CA TYR A 711 4.36 -10.07 -3.13
C TYR A 711 2.84 -10.14 -3.31
N SER A 712 2.41 -10.52 -4.51
CA SER A 712 1.00 -10.68 -4.89
C SER A 712 0.44 -12.07 -4.58
N LYS A 713 1.19 -12.90 -3.84
CA LYS A 713 0.72 -14.21 -3.38
C LYS A 713 -0.12 -13.99 -2.11
N GLY A 714 -1.42 -14.23 -2.20
CA GLY A 714 -2.34 -14.05 -1.06
C GLY A 714 -3.30 -12.88 -1.28
N TYR A 715 -4.00 -12.49 -0.21
CA TYR A 715 -4.85 -11.30 -0.21
C TYR A 715 -4.04 -10.07 0.22
N PRO A 716 -4.50 -8.85 -0.11
CA PRO A 716 -3.77 -7.65 0.24
C PRO A 716 -3.70 -7.44 1.76
N VAL A 717 -2.55 -7.00 2.28
CA VAL A 717 -2.28 -6.75 3.72
C VAL A 717 -3.28 -5.79 4.37
N TRP A 718 -3.92 -4.93 3.58
CA TRP A 718 -5.09 -4.16 3.99
C TRP A 718 -6.04 -4.99 4.84
N MET A 719 -6.36 -6.21 4.42
CA MET A 719 -7.37 -7.06 5.02
C MET A 719 -7.02 -7.54 6.44
N ASP A 720 -5.73 -7.74 6.72
CA ASP A 720 -5.29 -8.33 8.00
C ASP A 720 -5.56 -7.39 9.19
N HIS A 721 -5.26 -6.10 9.02
CA HIS A 721 -5.17 -5.18 10.15
C HIS A 721 -5.97 -3.88 9.98
N ILE A 722 -6.76 -3.72 8.91
CA ILE A 722 -7.55 -2.50 8.68
C ILE A 722 -8.47 -2.15 9.86
N HIS A 723 -8.98 -3.16 10.56
CA HIS A 723 -9.87 -2.96 11.71
C HIS A 723 -9.16 -2.33 12.91
N VAL A 724 -7.83 -2.41 13.00
CA VAL A 724 -7.01 -1.80 14.06
C VAL A 724 -6.87 -0.29 13.85
N LEU A 725 -6.90 0.20 12.60
CA LEU A 725 -6.60 1.60 12.29
C LEU A 725 -7.49 2.58 13.05
N GLY A 726 -6.94 3.75 13.36
CA GLY A 726 -7.55 4.78 14.19
C GLY A 726 -7.41 4.54 15.69
N ARG A 727 -6.57 3.59 16.11
CA ARG A 727 -6.35 3.23 17.52
C ARG A 727 -4.89 3.29 17.88
N GLN A 728 -4.59 3.92 19.01
CA GLN A 728 -3.31 3.87 19.69
C GLN A 728 -3.57 3.99 21.19
N TYR A 729 -3.30 2.93 21.94
CA TYR A 729 -3.52 2.92 23.39
C TYR A 729 -2.21 2.73 24.13
N ILE A 730 -1.86 3.69 24.98
CA ILE A 730 -0.68 3.62 25.83
C ILE A 730 -1.05 2.84 27.09
N ALA A 731 -0.36 1.73 27.32
CA ALA A 731 -0.55 0.89 28.50
C ALA A 731 0.19 1.46 29.72
N ARG A 732 1.40 1.96 29.49
CA ARG A 732 2.28 2.47 30.54
C ARG A 732 3.21 3.54 29.99
N GLU A 733 3.42 4.60 30.76
CA GLU A 733 4.48 5.59 30.52
C GLU A 733 5.42 5.63 31.72
N VAL A 734 6.73 5.69 31.46
CA VAL A 734 7.76 5.91 32.47
C VAL A 734 8.39 7.27 32.20
N LEU A 735 7.90 8.29 32.92
CA LEU A 735 8.34 9.67 32.78
C LEU A 735 9.68 9.88 33.49
N ASN A 736 10.72 10.15 32.72
CA ASN A 736 12.08 10.39 33.20
C ASN A 736 12.58 11.71 32.61
N THR A 737 12.52 12.80 33.38
CA THR A 737 12.83 14.16 32.89
C THR A 737 13.85 14.91 33.75
N THR A 738 14.51 14.25 34.69
CA THR A 738 15.40 14.95 35.62
C THR A 738 16.80 15.25 35.07
N PHE A 739 17.23 14.62 33.95
CA PHE A 739 18.58 14.82 33.37
C PHE A 739 18.61 14.67 31.84
N PRO A 740 19.44 15.45 31.11
CA PRO A 740 19.71 15.23 29.68
C PRO A 740 20.41 13.88 29.41
N CYS A 741 20.15 13.26 28.25
CA CYS A 741 20.80 12.00 27.83
C CYS A 741 22.19 12.21 27.19
N HIS A 742 23.09 12.94 27.83
CA HIS A 742 24.49 13.09 27.37
C HIS A 742 25.47 13.45 28.48
#